data_AF-A0A9D2UJF4-F1
#
_entry.id   AF-A0A9D2UJF4-F1
#
_cell.length_a   1.000
_cell.length_b   1.000
_cell.length_c   1.000
_cell.angle_alpha   90.00
_cell.angle_beta   90.00
_cell.angle_gamma   90.00
#
_symmetry.space_group_name_H-M   'P 1'
#
loop_
_entity.id
_entity.type
_entity.pdbx_description
1 polymer ?
#
loop_
_entity_poly.entity_id
_entity_poly.type
_entity_poly.pdbx_seq_one_letter_code
_entity_poly.pdbx_strand_id
1 'polypeptide(L)'
;MNTKKLLGAALCSLVALGGFAQQPFGGCWHPKYVESWTPEADPDAKFNRSLVKLRPRIADDGIKANEYQYPDAKIAACLTMNPMCSTTPSQGANNFIGYNPTYWQYMDMIVWWGGSAGEGIIVPPTAPVVDVCHMNGVKVLGNVFFPPSAFSGDPEWVRQFLKEENGEYPIAKKMYEIAKFYGFDGWFLNEETYASTQSQWEGWISYFYECAHADGNYDMELQWYDANYYASGIMPLLAIDKNVSYMANYGSASATGISGNWSTFQSAGKTREEFFKQLYSGLEMAQGGLTGNANYFQPALPKTGHASSLQLFNPEEHIWKQVVEDILDTEDNCGRVAYDAIEEVFANESRVWVNLQGDPSNTASRDNSSTWPGLANAIQERSTIQDKPFVTCFSAGQGKYRFVEGEKQATQDWYHRGMQSILPTWRWWVESSANDNLVINYNWNDAYNVGTSVSISGRISANADHILRLYKTHMAIEQGDKFQLIYKSSTPGSINLKLGVVEDGNAFTDFTLKSAGTVNGWIVAEADLSSLAGKTVSIIALNIKAAASLSNYTASLGQLGIIPSSYSESLQVSNLEVQNELGEEEADLRIIWDAPADYDNVDHFDVYVERNGVKTLVGQTRDEAFYVPKFVREDDENSLVVSVVTVTKDMKQGEEVSITKNYPAMTAPEVSVMASKTLVTPGEQVTFTATANMKPKTYEWTAPAGAKLISQNGNTAVMQFDEEGLYSISVKVGNDVGTTNKTEANLVEVSSDKTLDNVAEGKTIHSVSGEIAASGEVASNIIDGRYSGLSVHQKWCVGGSKEHWVIIDLEQPYQLYWFKIYDASTNEAGTDNLNCYRIELSNDLNSWTEVIDATGRGDENIHEDWIKPTVARYVRFVPYDEDAPITIRIWEFQAYGAESPLSIDAVEPQSMQTNSTLKVSGTFDFGESQRSDNFAITAVSDNEDVLTVADVTSDSDAGTYELTLQSASLANVANVTVTFVNESYMVYTTFAVNVTDPTMQNLISGRTPTLTDSDTGFGAPADRGDVANVTDGNYETFFAPSYGDGSVVARFEYDLGGLKELSSLVLRLDYNDGTATDYSIPTAVSVEVSADGSSFTKLTDLDPAKEIRYNVTDASRASKVALCVTPGLFTSTKVVEFEVYGKDATGQGVDDTVAGGLTVAPSVVNAGEDVTVAGTALQSVKVYSMQGALVKTVAADGQYSVAVGTDGLASGIYLMLVEGEGYAETVKFVVR
;
A
#
# COMPACT_ATOMS: atom_id res chain seq x y z
N MET A 1 -1.07 36.84 -21.71
CA MET A 1 -2.13 35.89 -21.29
C MET A 1 -1.58 34.50 -21.53
N ASN A 2 -1.26 33.79 -20.45
CA ASN A 2 -0.49 32.55 -20.44
C ASN A 2 -1.36 31.34 -20.78
N THR A 3 -1.00 30.63 -21.84
CA THR A 3 -1.46 29.29 -22.23
C THR A 3 -0.70 28.15 -21.52
N LYS A 4 -0.11 28.42 -20.35
CA LYS A 4 0.57 27.43 -19.48
C LYS A 4 -0.34 26.74 -18.45
N LYS A 5 -1.67 26.80 -18.61
CA LYS A 5 -2.64 26.18 -17.67
C LYS A 5 -3.27 24.86 -18.14
N LEU A 6 -2.83 24.29 -19.27
CA LEU A 6 -3.50 23.12 -19.87
C LEU A 6 -2.70 21.80 -19.86
N LEU A 7 -1.45 21.79 -19.39
CA LEU A 7 -0.68 20.54 -19.22
C LEU A 7 -0.49 20.09 -17.76
N GLY A 8 -0.89 20.91 -16.78
CA GLY A 8 -0.93 20.52 -15.36
C GLY A 8 -2.28 19.94 -14.89
N ALA A 9 -3.26 19.80 -15.79
CA ALA A 9 -4.58 19.25 -15.49
C ALA A 9 -4.80 17.84 -16.10
N ALA A 10 -3.89 17.38 -16.97
CA ALA A 10 -4.03 16.11 -17.67
C ALA A 10 -3.54 14.90 -16.85
N LEU A 11 -2.85 15.10 -15.71
CA LEU A 11 -2.48 14.03 -14.77
C LEU A 11 -3.43 13.89 -13.57
N CYS A 12 -4.51 14.68 -13.51
CA CYS A 12 -5.61 14.52 -12.54
C CYS A 12 -6.95 14.16 -13.22
N SER A 13 -6.93 13.73 -14.49
CA SER A 13 -8.16 13.44 -15.27
C SER A 13 -8.23 12.00 -15.79
N LEU A 14 -7.42 11.08 -15.28
CA LEU A 14 -7.43 9.66 -15.66
C LEU A 14 -8.05 8.76 -14.58
N VAL A 15 -9.09 9.27 -13.89
CA VAL A 15 -10.03 8.45 -13.09
C VAL A 15 -11.45 8.55 -13.68
N ALA A 16 -11.54 8.58 -15.01
CA ALA A 16 -12.82 8.63 -15.73
C ALA A 16 -13.04 7.41 -16.63
N LEU A 17 -12.52 6.25 -16.22
CA LEU A 17 -12.79 4.94 -16.82
C LEU A 17 -12.97 3.83 -15.76
N GLY A 18 -13.59 4.18 -14.62
CA GLY A 18 -14.11 3.20 -13.67
C GLY A 18 -15.39 3.77 -13.06
N GLY A 19 -16.52 3.10 -13.28
CA GLY A 19 -17.81 3.46 -12.66
C GLY A 19 -17.91 3.10 -11.17
N PHE A 20 -16.76 2.88 -10.52
CA PHE A 20 -16.63 2.39 -9.15
C PHE A 20 -15.73 3.36 -8.36
N ALA A 21 -16.15 3.76 -7.16
CA ALA A 21 -15.27 4.38 -6.20
C ALA A 21 -14.44 3.30 -5.48
N GLN A 22 -13.29 3.72 -4.93
CA GLN A 22 -12.43 2.87 -4.14
C GLN A 22 -12.79 3.05 -2.65
N GLN A 23 -12.88 1.96 -1.88
CA GLN A 23 -13.02 2.04 -0.43
C GLN A 23 -11.87 2.87 0.18
N PRO A 24 -12.14 3.83 1.10
CA PRO A 24 -11.09 4.62 1.73
C PRO A 24 -10.41 3.84 2.87
N PHE A 25 -9.08 3.86 2.90
CA PHE A 25 -8.26 3.15 3.88
C PHE A 25 -7.44 4.11 4.75
N GLY A 26 -7.09 3.67 5.95
CA GLY A 26 -6.11 4.35 6.79
C GLY A 26 -4.72 4.34 6.14
N GLY A 27 -3.87 5.30 6.52
CA GLY A 27 -2.51 5.35 5.99
C GLY A 27 -1.64 4.17 6.46
N CYS A 28 -0.95 3.52 5.54
CA CYS A 28 0.20 2.66 5.82
C CYS A 28 1.27 2.91 4.76
N TRP A 29 2.33 3.63 5.12
CA TRP A 29 3.19 4.32 4.15
C TRP A 29 4.68 4.07 4.35
N HIS A 30 5.45 4.22 3.27
CA HIS A 30 6.90 4.38 3.33
C HIS A 30 7.29 5.88 3.25
N PRO A 31 8.52 6.25 3.67
CA PRO A 31 8.97 7.65 3.71
C PRO A 31 8.72 8.44 2.42
N LYS A 32 8.94 7.82 1.26
CA LYS A 32 8.74 8.44 -0.07
C LYS A 32 7.32 8.98 -0.29
N TYR A 33 6.30 8.29 0.22
CA TYR A 33 4.92 8.79 0.13
C TYR A 33 4.75 10.06 0.96
N VAL A 34 5.26 10.04 2.20
CA VAL A 34 5.17 11.13 3.18
C VAL A 34 5.84 12.41 2.70
N GLU A 35 6.95 12.32 1.97
CA GLU A 35 7.66 13.50 1.41
C GLU A 35 6.74 14.39 0.56
N SER A 36 5.83 13.77 -0.21
CA SER A 36 4.92 14.45 -1.12
C SER A 36 3.50 14.62 -0.59
N TRP A 37 3.21 14.10 0.61
CA TRP A 37 1.86 14.08 1.15
C TRP A 37 1.31 15.50 1.36
N THR A 38 0.07 15.69 0.91
CA THR A 38 -0.76 16.86 1.17
C THR A 38 -2.22 16.40 1.28
N PRO A 39 -3.07 17.08 2.08
CA PRO A 39 -4.48 16.76 2.16
C PRO A 39 -5.20 16.73 0.80
N GLU A 40 -4.79 17.58 -0.14
CA GLU A 40 -5.42 17.69 -1.45
C GLU A 40 -5.02 16.58 -2.42
N ALA A 41 -3.85 15.96 -2.21
CA ALA A 41 -3.36 14.86 -3.05
C ALA A 41 -3.79 13.48 -2.52
N ASP A 42 -4.27 13.40 -1.28
CA ASP A 42 -4.74 12.18 -0.64
C ASP A 42 -6.28 12.09 -0.73
N PRO A 43 -6.84 11.22 -1.58
CA PRO A 43 -8.29 11.12 -1.76
C PRO A 43 -9.02 10.65 -0.48
N ASP A 44 -8.33 9.96 0.42
CA ASP A 44 -8.87 9.41 1.67
C ASP A 44 -8.74 10.41 2.84
N ALA A 45 -8.13 11.59 2.62
CA ALA A 45 -7.80 12.53 3.68
C ALA A 45 -9.00 12.97 4.53
N LYS A 46 -10.16 13.27 3.92
CA LYS A 46 -11.38 13.64 4.66
C LYS A 46 -11.99 12.46 5.44
N PHE A 47 -11.79 11.23 4.99
CA PHE A 47 -12.29 10.02 5.67
C PHE A 47 -11.45 9.64 6.89
N ASN A 48 -10.18 10.05 6.91
CA ASN A 48 -9.23 9.81 8.01
C ASN A 48 -9.05 11.00 8.96
N ARG A 49 -9.79 12.09 8.76
CA ARG A 49 -9.70 13.30 9.59
C ARG A 49 -10.73 13.32 10.71
N SER A 50 -10.26 13.32 11.96
CA SER A 50 -11.09 13.61 13.12
C SER A 50 -11.24 15.10 13.36
N LEU A 51 -12.44 15.52 13.77
CA LEU A 51 -12.72 16.87 14.27
C LEU A 51 -12.91 16.91 15.79
N VAL A 52 -12.92 15.74 16.45
CA VAL A 52 -13.12 15.63 17.89
C VAL A 52 -11.86 16.10 18.60
N LYS A 53 -11.98 17.14 19.41
CA LYS A 53 -10.85 17.66 20.21
C LYS A 53 -10.59 16.78 21.43
N LEU A 54 -9.31 16.58 21.77
CA LEU A 54 -8.89 15.91 23.01
C LEU A 54 -9.52 16.59 24.22
N ARG A 55 -10.36 15.87 24.96
CA ARG A 55 -11.08 16.40 26.12
C ARG A 55 -10.20 16.40 27.38
N PRO A 56 -10.20 17.50 28.17
CA PRO A 56 -9.51 17.50 29.45
C PRO A 56 -10.18 16.53 30.42
N ARG A 57 -9.37 15.86 31.22
CA ARG A 57 -9.83 14.96 32.28
C ARG A 57 -9.96 15.67 33.62
N ILE A 58 -10.91 15.21 34.42
CA ILE A 58 -11.14 15.68 35.79
C ILE A 58 -9.85 15.47 36.62
N ALA A 59 -9.40 16.53 37.29
CA ALA A 59 -8.28 16.44 38.24
C ALA A 59 -8.64 15.53 39.43
N ASP A 60 -7.66 14.92 40.09
CA ASP A 60 -7.94 14.04 41.23
C ASP A 60 -8.78 14.75 42.30
N ASP A 61 -10.01 14.25 42.46
CA ASP A 61 -11.05 14.72 43.37
C ASP A 61 -11.22 13.80 44.58
N GLY A 62 -10.34 12.81 44.75
CA GLY A 62 -10.37 11.82 45.81
C GLY A 62 -11.45 10.74 45.67
N ILE A 63 -12.26 10.76 44.60
CA ILE A 63 -13.30 9.75 44.35
C ILE A 63 -12.65 8.54 43.70
N LYS A 64 -12.75 7.41 44.39
CA LYS A 64 -12.17 6.12 44.01
C LYS A 64 -13.08 4.96 44.43
N ALA A 65 -13.10 3.90 43.63
CA ALA A 65 -13.87 2.69 43.90
C ALA A 65 -13.27 1.84 45.04
N ASN A 66 -11.95 1.89 45.21
CA ASN A 66 -11.26 1.21 46.31
C ASN A 66 -10.09 2.03 46.87
N GLU A 67 -9.59 1.65 48.04
CA GLU A 67 -8.57 2.43 48.76
C GLU A 67 -7.18 2.45 48.10
N TYR A 68 -6.87 1.49 47.23
CA TYR A 68 -5.55 1.31 46.61
C TYR A 68 -5.38 2.02 45.26
N GLN A 69 -6.38 2.78 44.84
CA GLN A 69 -6.34 3.57 43.61
C GLN A 69 -5.62 4.90 43.80
N TYR A 70 -4.70 5.21 42.86
CA TYR A 70 -3.95 6.46 42.80
C TYR A 70 -3.96 7.05 41.36
N PRO A 71 -3.81 8.38 41.19
CA PRO A 71 -3.89 9.05 39.89
C PRO A 71 -2.55 9.28 39.17
N ASP A 72 -1.43 9.10 39.87
CA ASP A 72 -0.10 9.60 39.51
C ASP A 72 0.57 8.87 38.33
N ALA A 73 0.52 7.54 38.31
CA ALA A 73 1.05 6.76 37.20
C ALA A 73 0.19 6.85 35.94
N LYS A 74 0.86 6.74 34.80
CA LYS A 74 0.27 6.74 33.47
C LYS A 74 0.20 5.34 32.90
N ILE A 75 -0.84 5.08 32.12
CA ILE A 75 -1.00 3.82 31.39
C ILE A 75 -1.02 4.13 29.90
N ALA A 76 -0.07 3.56 29.17
CA ALA A 76 -0.08 3.50 27.72
C ALA A 76 -0.43 2.08 27.26
N ALA A 77 -0.96 1.94 26.04
CA ALA A 77 -1.13 0.64 25.41
C ALA A 77 -0.81 0.70 23.91
N CYS A 78 -0.02 -0.23 23.41
CA CYS A 78 0.12 -0.46 21.97
C CYS A 78 -1.03 -1.39 21.56
N LEU A 79 -1.94 -0.91 20.71
CA LEU A 79 -3.14 -1.65 20.31
C LEU A 79 -3.15 -1.87 18.79
N THR A 80 -3.22 -3.13 18.37
CA THR A 80 -3.49 -3.59 17.00
C THR A 80 -4.99 -3.78 16.84
N MET A 81 -5.69 -2.79 16.29
CA MET A 81 -7.16 -2.78 16.31
C MET A 81 -7.79 -3.24 14.99
N ASN A 82 -6.95 -3.65 14.03
CA ASN A 82 -7.31 -4.32 12.77
C ASN A 82 -6.22 -5.35 12.41
N PRO A 83 -6.52 -6.39 11.61
CA PRO A 83 -5.55 -7.45 11.29
C PRO A 83 -4.30 -6.97 10.52
N MET A 84 -4.47 -6.01 9.60
CA MET A 84 -3.40 -5.48 8.74
C MET A 84 -3.50 -3.94 8.65
N CYS A 85 -2.37 -3.25 8.49
CA CYS A 85 -2.39 -1.78 8.39
C CYS A 85 -2.92 -1.33 7.02
N SER A 86 -2.51 -2.03 5.95
CA SER A 86 -2.79 -1.66 4.55
C SER A 86 -4.27 -1.81 4.16
N THR A 87 -5.02 -2.67 4.87
CA THR A 87 -6.44 -2.94 4.60
C THR A 87 -7.37 -2.38 5.67
N THR A 88 -6.87 -1.51 6.57
CA THR A 88 -7.68 -0.88 7.61
C THR A 88 -8.71 0.08 6.98
N PRO A 89 -10.03 -0.18 7.04
CA PRO A 89 -11.01 0.77 6.54
C PRO A 89 -10.99 2.04 7.38
N SER A 90 -11.13 3.20 6.73
CA SER A 90 -11.09 4.49 7.43
C SER A 90 -12.18 4.60 8.51
N GLN A 91 -13.34 3.96 8.32
CA GLN A 91 -14.57 4.22 9.10
C GLN A 91 -15.28 2.94 9.58
N GLY A 92 -14.51 1.90 9.92
CA GLY A 92 -15.07 0.62 10.37
C GLY A 92 -15.71 -0.18 9.23
N ALA A 93 -16.57 -1.16 9.55
CA ALA A 93 -17.12 -2.08 8.55
C ALA A 93 -18.52 -2.60 8.91
N ASN A 94 -19.15 -3.23 7.91
CA ASN A 94 -20.44 -3.92 8.01
C ASN A 94 -20.31 -5.34 8.57
N ASN A 95 -19.61 -5.51 9.69
CA ASN A 95 -19.57 -6.75 10.47
C ASN A 95 -19.57 -6.44 11.98
N PHE A 96 -19.65 -7.46 12.85
CA PHE A 96 -19.81 -7.24 14.29
C PHE A 96 -18.50 -7.36 15.09
N ILE A 97 -17.40 -7.80 14.46
CA ILE A 97 -16.22 -8.31 15.16
C ILE A 97 -15.07 -7.30 15.33
N GLY A 98 -15.23 -6.05 14.92
CA GLY A 98 -14.17 -5.04 15.08
C GLY A 98 -13.80 -4.78 16.55
N TYR A 99 -12.51 -4.61 16.84
CA TYR A 99 -12.09 -4.30 18.21
C TYR A 99 -12.45 -2.86 18.60
N ASN A 100 -13.33 -2.75 19.59
CA ASN A 100 -13.79 -1.50 20.19
C ASN A 100 -13.46 -1.50 21.70
N PRO A 101 -12.25 -1.08 22.14
CA PRO A 101 -11.92 -1.03 23.55
C PRO A 101 -12.96 -0.20 24.29
N THR A 102 -13.32 -0.66 25.48
CA THR A 102 -14.36 0.01 26.25
C THR A 102 -13.82 0.68 27.50
N TYR A 103 -12.56 0.47 27.89
CA TYR A 103 -11.99 0.85 29.21
C TYR A 103 -11.03 2.05 29.22
N TRP A 104 -11.33 3.07 28.41
CA TRP A 104 -10.53 4.29 28.28
C TRP A 104 -10.24 5.03 29.59
N GLN A 105 -11.10 4.89 30.60
CA GLN A 105 -10.93 5.55 31.91
C GLN A 105 -9.64 5.14 32.65
N TYR A 106 -9.00 4.04 32.24
CA TYR A 106 -7.73 3.58 32.80
C TYR A 106 -6.52 3.87 31.92
N MET A 107 -6.71 4.29 30.67
CA MET A 107 -5.62 4.57 29.71
C MET A 107 -5.37 6.06 29.61
N ASP A 108 -4.12 6.51 29.60
CA ASP A 108 -3.74 7.92 29.35
C ASP A 108 -3.34 8.15 27.89
N MET A 109 -2.76 7.14 27.25
CA MET A 109 -2.27 7.19 25.89
C MET A 109 -2.45 5.83 25.21
N ILE A 110 -2.68 5.82 23.91
CA ILE A 110 -2.53 4.62 23.09
C ILE A 110 -1.55 4.88 21.96
N VAL A 111 -0.87 3.82 21.53
CA VAL A 111 -0.13 3.77 20.27
C VAL A 111 -0.98 2.96 19.31
N TRP A 112 -1.31 3.56 18.17
CA TRP A 112 -1.97 2.89 17.05
C TRP A 112 -0.99 1.93 16.39
N TRP A 113 -0.89 0.71 16.94
CA TRP A 113 0.15 -0.24 16.59
C TRP A 113 -0.14 -0.89 15.25
N GLY A 114 0.87 -0.92 14.39
CA GLY A 114 0.82 -1.50 13.06
C GLY A 114 2.05 -1.15 12.23
N GLY A 115 2.07 -1.60 10.99
CA GLY A 115 3.17 -1.34 10.06
C GLY A 115 4.14 -2.52 9.95
N SER A 116 4.64 -2.72 8.75
CA SER A 116 5.54 -3.81 8.39
C SER A 116 6.42 -3.40 7.21
N ALA A 117 7.51 -4.13 7.00
CA ALA A 117 8.40 -3.90 5.86
C ALA A 117 7.68 -4.05 4.50
N GLY A 118 6.65 -4.90 4.43
CA GLY A 118 5.93 -5.22 3.19
C GLY A 118 4.69 -4.36 2.91
N GLU A 119 4.16 -3.66 3.92
CA GLU A 119 2.96 -2.82 3.77
C GLU A 119 3.28 -1.32 3.88
N GLY A 120 4.18 -0.94 4.79
CA GLY A 120 4.45 0.44 5.16
C GLY A 120 4.87 0.55 6.62
N ILE A 121 5.81 1.45 6.89
CA ILE A 121 6.42 1.63 8.22
C ILE A 121 5.88 2.85 8.99
N ILE A 122 5.06 3.69 8.36
CA ILE A 122 4.46 4.90 8.95
C ILE A 122 2.95 4.75 8.91
N VAL A 123 2.31 4.70 10.07
CA VAL A 123 0.88 4.37 10.23
C VAL A 123 0.19 5.43 11.10
N PRO A 124 -0.48 6.44 10.49
CA PRO A 124 -1.36 7.32 11.23
C PRO A 124 -2.61 6.57 11.75
N PRO A 125 -3.19 6.98 12.90
CA PRO A 125 -4.46 6.47 13.36
C PRO A 125 -5.60 6.91 12.44
N THR A 126 -6.63 6.07 12.31
CA THR A 126 -7.88 6.45 11.61
C THR A 126 -8.74 7.38 12.45
N ALA A 127 -9.55 8.23 11.82
CA ALA A 127 -10.43 9.18 12.50
C ALA A 127 -11.30 8.56 13.62
N PRO A 128 -11.96 7.40 13.43
CA PRO A 128 -12.79 6.81 14.46
C PRO A 128 -12.05 6.45 15.75
N VAL A 129 -10.74 6.18 15.66
CA VAL A 129 -9.88 5.89 16.81
C VAL A 129 -9.55 7.19 17.54
N VAL A 130 -9.19 8.23 16.79
CA VAL A 130 -8.94 9.56 17.33
C VAL A 130 -10.17 10.08 18.05
N ASP A 131 -11.35 9.94 17.44
CA ASP A 131 -12.63 10.36 18.03
C ASP A 131 -12.86 9.76 19.41
N VAL A 132 -12.80 8.42 19.51
CA VAL A 132 -13.11 7.73 20.77
C VAL A 132 -12.04 8.00 21.83
N CYS A 133 -10.77 8.09 21.45
CA CYS A 133 -9.70 8.47 22.36
C CYS A 133 -9.91 9.88 22.90
N HIS A 134 -10.16 10.85 22.01
CA HIS A 134 -10.32 12.25 22.35
C HIS A 134 -11.57 12.53 23.19
N MET A 135 -12.70 11.88 22.90
CA MET A 135 -13.90 11.94 23.74
C MET A 135 -13.62 11.50 25.19
N ASN A 136 -12.73 10.51 25.34
CA ASN A 136 -12.33 9.96 26.64
C ASN A 136 -11.06 10.60 27.23
N GLY A 137 -10.49 11.62 26.57
CA GLY A 137 -9.30 12.33 27.03
C GLY A 137 -8.02 11.46 27.04
N VAL A 138 -7.96 10.49 26.12
CA VAL A 138 -6.81 9.62 25.88
C VAL A 138 -6.04 10.20 24.70
N LYS A 139 -4.72 10.36 24.84
CA LYS A 139 -3.86 10.70 23.69
C LYS A 139 -3.73 9.50 22.75
N VAL A 140 -3.64 9.70 21.44
CA VAL A 140 -3.37 8.66 20.45
C VAL A 140 -2.18 9.05 19.58
N LEU A 141 -1.19 8.17 19.54
CA LEU A 141 -0.02 8.31 18.69
C LEU A 141 -0.15 7.41 17.46
N GLY A 142 0.23 7.93 16.29
CA GLY A 142 0.56 7.08 15.15
C GLY A 142 1.83 6.28 15.41
N ASN A 143 2.12 5.31 14.56
CA ASN A 143 3.29 4.44 14.70
C ASN A 143 4.30 4.66 13.57
N VAL A 144 5.58 4.73 13.91
CA VAL A 144 6.70 4.62 12.99
C VAL A 144 7.52 3.43 13.42
N PHE A 145 7.52 2.36 12.63
CA PHE A 145 8.20 1.13 12.95
C PHE A 145 9.32 0.84 11.96
N PHE A 146 10.57 1.05 12.37
CA PHE A 146 11.74 0.63 11.62
C PHE A 146 12.04 -0.84 11.96
N PRO A 147 11.70 -1.81 11.08
CA PRO A 147 11.75 -3.22 11.45
C PRO A 147 13.19 -3.70 11.67
N PRO A 148 13.40 -4.75 12.47
CA PRO A 148 14.69 -5.41 12.54
C PRO A 148 15.03 -6.10 11.20
N SER A 149 16.31 -6.23 10.86
CA SER A 149 16.75 -6.83 9.58
C SER A 149 16.24 -8.26 9.36
N ALA A 150 15.99 -9.02 10.44
CA ALA A 150 15.38 -10.35 10.38
C ALA A 150 13.95 -10.36 9.82
N PHE A 151 13.29 -9.20 9.77
CA PHE A 151 11.95 -8.98 9.26
C PHE A 151 11.98 -7.95 8.13
N SER A 152 13.03 -8.00 7.30
CA SER A 152 13.20 -7.17 6.10
C SER A 152 13.32 -5.67 6.37
N GLY A 153 13.81 -5.28 7.55
CA GLY A 153 14.11 -3.88 7.86
C GLY A 153 15.20 -3.30 6.97
N ASP A 154 14.90 -2.18 6.30
CA ASP A 154 15.83 -1.49 5.39
C ASP A 154 16.44 -0.24 6.05
N PRO A 155 17.78 -0.20 6.24
CA PRO A 155 18.52 0.99 6.69
C PRO A 155 18.25 2.26 5.86
N GLU A 156 17.85 2.12 4.59
CA GLU A 156 17.55 3.26 3.73
C GLU A 156 16.31 4.03 4.19
N TRP A 157 15.29 3.36 4.72
CA TRP A 157 14.12 4.06 5.26
C TRP A 157 14.48 4.96 6.44
N VAL A 158 15.41 4.52 7.29
CA VAL A 158 15.94 5.33 8.40
C VAL A 158 16.68 6.55 7.87
N ARG A 159 17.53 6.39 6.85
CA ARG A 159 18.27 7.50 6.22
C ARG A 159 17.35 8.51 5.54
N GLN A 160 16.32 8.04 4.83
CA GLN A 160 15.31 8.90 4.23
C GLN A 160 14.55 9.68 5.30
N PHE A 161 14.06 9.00 6.34
CA PHE A 161 13.30 9.61 7.43
C PHE A 161 14.09 10.70 8.17
N LEU A 162 15.40 10.49 8.33
CA LEU A 162 16.33 11.41 9.00
C LEU A 162 17.04 12.39 8.06
N LYS A 163 16.63 12.49 6.79
CA LYS A 163 17.27 13.36 5.82
C LYS A 163 17.18 14.81 6.27
N GLU A 164 18.34 15.48 6.32
CA GLU A 164 18.46 16.90 6.59
C GLU A 164 18.84 17.65 5.30
N GLU A 165 18.09 18.70 4.97
CA GLU A 165 18.34 19.57 3.83
C GLU A 165 18.35 21.02 4.28
N ASN A 166 19.48 21.71 4.15
CA ASN A 166 19.64 23.13 4.53
C ASN A 166 19.25 23.45 5.99
N GLY A 167 19.45 22.51 6.92
CA GLY A 167 19.08 22.66 8.33
C GLY A 167 17.60 22.36 8.62
N GLU A 168 16.84 21.86 7.63
CA GLU A 168 15.46 21.41 7.79
C GLU A 168 15.40 19.88 7.72
N TYR A 169 14.43 19.30 8.44
CA TYR A 169 14.08 17.88 8.33
C TYR A 169 12.70 17.77 7.65
N PRO A 170 12.64 17.58 6.31
CA PRO A 170 11.38 17.64 5.56
C PRO A 170 10.32 16.66 6.06
N ILE A 171 10.74 15.42 6.37
CA ILE A 171 9.83 14.41 6.90
C ILE A 171 9.36 14.76 8.31
N ALA A 172 10.20 15.30 9.19
CA ALA A 172 9.76 15.75 10.52
C ALA A 172 8.64 16.79 10.43
N LYS A 173 8.78 17.76 9.51
CA LYS A 173 7.72 18.73 9.23
C LYS A 173 6.44 18.06 8.73
N LYS A 174 6.55 17.11 7.79
CA LYS A 174 5.40 16.36 7.28
C LYS A 174 4.70 15.55 8.35
N MET A 175 5.44 14.90 9.24
CA MET A 175 4.89 14.14 10.36
C MET A 175 4.08 15.03 11.31
N TYR A 176 4.51 16.28 11.55
CA TYR A 176 3.73 17.27 12.26
C TYR A 176 2.48 17.72 11.48
N GLU A 177 2.63 18.03 10.19
CA GLU A 177 1.50 18.44 9.32
C GLU A 177 0.40 17.37 9.26
N ILE A 178 0.78 16.09 9.14
CA ILE A 178 -0.13 14.94 9.13
C ILE A 178 -0.86 14.82 10.47
N ALA A 179 -0.12 14.84 11.59
CA ALA A 179 -0.71 14.75 12.93
C ALA A 179 -1.71 15.88 13.19
N LYS A 180 -1.34 17.11 12.80
CA LYS A 180 -2.21 18.29 12.89
C LYS A 180 -3.45 18.17 12.03
N PHE A 181 -3.32 17.69 10.79
CA PHE A 181 -4.43 17.63 9.85
C PHE A 181 -5.46 16.55 10.23
N TYR A 182 -4.98 15.32 10.51
CA TYR A 182 -5.84 14.21 10.95
C TYR A 182 -6.30 14.34 12.39
N GLY A 183 -5.65 15.22 13.17
CA GLY A 183 -6.10 15.62 14.50
C GLY A 183 -5.67 14.67 15.61
N PHE A 184 -4.55 13.94 15.46
CA PHE A 184 -4.00 13.07 16.50
C PHE A 184 -2.76 13.69 17.18
N ASP A 185 -2.28 13.07 18.25
CA ASP A 185 -1.41 13.72 19.23
C ASP A 185 0.09 13.59 18.97
N GLY A 186 0.51 12.87 17.93
CA GLY A 186 1.92 12.69 17.56
C GLY A 186 2.30 11.25 17.27
N TRP A 187 3.53 10.84 17.56
CA TRP A 187 4.11 9.62 17.00
C TRP A 187 4.91 8.77 18.01
N PHE A 188 4.73 7.46 17.93
CA PHE A 188 5.63 6.46 18.50
C PHE A 188 6.73 6.14 17.50
N LEU A 189 7.99 6.28 17.91
CA LEU A 189 9.17 5.99 17.11
C LEU A 189 9.81 4.70 17.63
N ASN A 190 9.61 3.61 16.90
CA ASN A 190 10.22 2.31 17.18
C ASN A 190 11.42 2.08 16.26
N GLU A 191 12.64 2.35 16.75
CA GLU A 191 13.87 2.13 15.99
C GLU A 191 14.49 0.77 16.36
N GLU A 192 14.27 -0.24 15.51
CA GLU A 192 14.87 -1.59 15.66
C GLU A 192 15.82 -1.97 14.51
N THR A 193 16.08 -1.05 13.58
CA THR A 193 17.01 -1.26 12.46
C THR A 193 18.46 -0.88 12.82
N TYR A 194 18.65 -0.01 13.81
CA TYR A 194 19.95 0.48 14.30
C TYR A 194 20.84 1.12 13.22
N ALA A 195 20.23 1.82 12.27
CA ALA A 195 20.89 2.44 11.11
C ALA A 195 21.14 3.95 11.28
N SER A 196 21.08 4.44 12.51
CA SER A 196 21.10 5.86 12.87
C SER A 196 22.01 6.12 14.07
N THR A 197 22.29 7.40 14.32
CA THR A 197 22.95 7.87 15.55
C THR A 197 21.98 8.69 16.39
N GLN A 198 22.20 8.71 17.70
CA GLN A 198 21.39 9.51 18.63
C GLN A 198 21.34 11.00 18.26
N SER A 199 22.45 11.57 17.78
CA SER A 199 22.50 12.98 17.38
C SER A 199 21.59 13.32 16.19
N GLN A 200 21.36 12.37 15.27
CA GLN A 200 20.44 12.57 14.16
C GLN A 200 18.99 12.60 14.65
N TRP A 201 18.64 11.72 15.60
CA TRP A 201 17.33 11.76 16.26
C TRP A 201 17.13 13.02 17.11
N GLU A 202 18.17 13.50 17.79
CA GLU A 202 18.11 14.79 18.50
C GLU A 202 17.76 15.94 17.54
N GLY A 203 18.41 15.99 16.37
CA GLY A 203 18.12 16.98 15.33
C GLY A 203 16.69 16.89 14.80
N TRP A 204 16.26 15.68 14.42
CA TRP A 204 14.92 15.43 13.89
C TRP A 204 13.81 15.78 14.89
N ILE A 205 13.93 15.31 16.14
CA ILE A 205 12.94 15.57 17.21
C ILE A 205 12.88 17.05 17.55
N SER A 206 14.04 17.73 17.63
CA SER A 206 14.08 19.17 17.85
C SER A 206 13.33 19.91 16.75
N TYR A 207 13.57 19.55 15.48
CA TYR A 207 12.92 20.20 14.35
C TYR A 207 11.41 19.93 14.29
N PHE A 208 10.95 18.73 14.65
CA PHE A 208 9.51 18.43 14.80
C PHE A 208 8.84 19.39 15.80
N TYR A 209 9.45 19.58 16.98
CA TYR A 209 8.91 20.51 17.98
C TYR A 209 9.08 21.98 17.59
N GLU A 210 10.14 22.34 16.88
CA GLU A 210 10.27 23.69 16.31
C GLU A 210 9.10 24.00 15.38
N CYS A 211 8.73 23.07 14.48
CA CYS A 211 7.56 23.20 13.62
C CYS A 211 6.27 23.31 14.43
N ALA A 212 6.05 22.41 15.40
CA ALA A 212 4.84 22.40 16.22
C ALA A 212 4.67 23.70 17.04
N HIS A 213 5.74 24.16 17.69
CA HIS A 213 5.74 25.36 18.50
C HIS A 213 5.64 26.65 17.69
N ALA A 214 6.23 26.70 16.48
CA ALA A 214 6.07 27.83 15.57
C ALA A 214 4.60 28.04 15.18
N ASP A 215 3.83 26.96 15.08
CA ASP A 215 2.39 26.96 14.83
C ASP A 215 1.54 27.11 16.11
N GLY A 216 2.17 27.25 17.29
CA GLY A 216 1.51 27.41 18.58
C GLY A 216 0.92 26.13 19.17
N ASN A 217 1.29 24.95 18.65
CA ASN A 217 0.90 23.66 19.19
C ASN A 217 1.98 23.13 20.16
N TYR A 218 1.65 23.10 21.46
CA TYR A 218 2.56 22.69 22.55
C TYR A 218 2.18 21.34 23.18
N ASP A 219 1.25 20.61 22.57
CA ASP A 219 0.65 19.40 23.15
C ASP A 219 1.01 18.10 22.40
N MET A 220 1.65 18.22 21.22
CA MET A 220 2.19 17.10 20.46
C MET A 220 3.16 16.28 21.32
N GLU A 221 3.08 14.96 21.18
CA GLU A 221 3.81 13.96 21.94
C GLU A 221 4.66 13.09 21.00
N LEU A 222 5.90 12.83 21.39
CA LEU A 222 6.74 11.84 20.73
C LEU A 222 7.17 10.81 21.77
N GLN A 223 6.92 9.54 21.49
CA GLN A 223 7.36 8.45 22.36
C GLN A 223 8.44 7.62 21.66
N TRP A 224 9.56 7.42 22.33
CA TRP A 224 10.72 6.68 21.81
C TRP A 224 10.75 5.23 22.30
N TYR A 225 11.20 4.32 21.44
CA TYR A 225 11.58 2.95 21.79
C TYR A 225 12.76 2.47 20.95
N ASP A 226 13.69 1.78 21.61
CA ASP A 226 14.96 1.27 21.04
C ASP A 226 15.35 -0.09 21.66
N ALA A 227 14.36 -0.82 22.18
CA ALA A 227 14.53 -2.08 22.91
C ALA A 227 15.48 -2.03 24.13
N ASN A 228 15.88 -0.86 24.62
CA ASN A 228 16.70 -0.78 25.83
C ASN A 228 15.88 -0.91 27.12
N TYR A 229 16.49 -1.54 28.12
CA TYR A 229 15.86 -1.74 29.42
C TYR A 229 15.96 -0.50 30.33
N TYR A 230 17.00 0.31 30.13
CA TYR A 230 17.32 1.48 30.94
C TYR A 230 17.34 2.77 30.11
N ALA A 231 16.75 3.82 30.65
CA ALA A 231 16.64 5.14 30.00
C ALA A 231 17.95 5.94 29.92
N SER A 232 19.07 5.41 30.44
CA SER A 232 20.33 6.18 30.55
C SER A 232 20.89 6.64 29.21
N GLY A 233 20.68 5.86 28.14
CA GLY A 233 21.13 6.22 26.79
C GLY A 233 20.29 7.33 26.14
N ILE A 234 19.05 7.52 26.57
CA ILE A 234 18.05 8.35 25.87
C ILE A 234 17.68 9.63 26.64
N MET A 235 18.34 9.90 27.78
CA MET A 235 18.10 11.13 28.57
C MET A 235 18.25 12.44 27.76
N PRO A 236 19.18 12.56 26.79
CA PRO A 236 19.25 13.74 25.93
C PRO A 236 17.99 13.95 25.09
N LEU A 237 17.37 12.87 24.55
CA LEU A 237 16.11 12.97 23.82
C LEU A 237 14.98 13.48 24.72
N LEU A 238 14.88 12.94 25.94
CA LEU A 238 13.89 13.37 26.95
C LEU A 238 14.06 14.82 27.45
N ALA A 239 15.20 15.45 27.14
CA ALA A 239 15.48 16.83 27.51
C ALA A 239 15.07 17.85 26.43
N ILE A 240 14.79 17.40 25.20
CA ILE A 240 14.41 18.26 24.07
C ILE A 240 13.06 18.94 24.33
N ASP A 241 12.05 18.15 24.70
CA ASP A 241 10.74 18.67 25.11
C ASP A 241 10.13 17.83 26.26
N LYS A 242 9.24 18.45 27.04
CA LYS A 242 8.52 17.81 28.15
C LYS A 242 7.56 16.69 27.67
N ASN A 243 7.14 16.74 26.40
CA ASN A 243 6.25 15.76 25.76
C ASN A 243 7.03 14.69 24.97
N VAL A 244 8.35 14.60 25.18
CA VAL A 244 9.11 13.41 24.78
C VAL A 244 9.03 12.38 25.91
N SER A 245 8.51 11.20 25.60
CA SER A 245 8.42 10.07 26.51
C SER A 245 9.14 8.83 25.96
N TYR A 246 9.35 7.82 26.80
CA TYR A 246 10.12 6.62 26.50
C TYR A 246 9.38 5.37 26.99
N MET A 247 9.25 4.38 26.11
CA MET A 247 8.87 3.02 26.48
C MET A 247 10.15 2.22 26.78
N ALA A 248 10.37 1.88 28.04
CA ALA A 248 11.44 0.97 28.42
C ALA A 248 11.05 -0.48 28.11
N ASN A 249 11.98 -1.26 27.57
CA ASN A 249 11.75 -2.63 27.12
C ASN A 249 11.13 -3.55 28.20
N TYR A 250 10.57 -4.67 27.77
CA TYR A 250 9.86 -5.64 28.58
C TYR A 250 10.64 -6.09 29.81
N GLY A 251 9.90 -6.25 30.90
CA GLY A 251 10.46 -6.59 32.20
C GLY A 251 11.08 -5.40 32.95
N SER A 252 11.14 -4.20 32.34
CA SER A 252 11.53 -2.96 33.03
C SER A 252 10.61 -2.62 34.20
N ALA A 253 9.38 -3.15 34.19
CA ALA A 253 8.41 -3.10 35.30
C ALA A 253 8.82 -3.93 36.53
N SER A 254 9.98 -4.59 36.52
CA SER A 254 10.53 -5.24 37.72
C SER A 254 10.96 -4.21 38.78
N ALA A 255 11.02 -4.62 40.04
CA ALA A 255 11.50 -3.74 41.12
C ALA A 255 12.92 -3.19 40.85
N THR A 256 13.79 -3.99 40.24
CA THR A 256 15.16 -3.60 39.87
C THR A 256 15.16 -2.59 38.72
N GLY A 257 14.37 -2.85 37.66
CA GLY A 257 14.28 -1.97 36.50
C GLY A 257 13.70 -0.60 36.84
N ILE A 258 12.62 -0.58 37.61
CA ILE A 258 12.00 0.66 38.10
C ILE A 258 12.98 1.46 38.96
N SER A 259 13.66 0.80 39.91
CA SER A 259 14.66 1.45 40.78
C SER A 259 15.82 2.04 39.97
N GLY A 260 16.35 1.27 39.00
CA GLY A 260 17.44 1.72 38.13
C GLY A 260 17.03 2.92 37.28
N ASN A 261 15.88 2.86 36.62
CA ASN A 261 15.38 3.98 35.81
C ASN A 261 15.07 5.22 36.65
N TRP A 262 14.48 5.04 37.84
CA TRP A 262 14.28 6.16 38.76
C TRP A 262 15.60 6.80 39.19
N SER A 263 16.63 6.01 39.48
CA SER A 263 17.97 6.53 39.80
C SER A 263 18.56 7.34 38.63
N THR A 264 18.36 6.89 37.39
CA THR A 264 18.78 7.63 36.19
C THR A 264 18.08 8.99 36.10
N PHE A 265 16.75 9.02 36.22
CA PHE A 265 15.96 10.26 36.17
C PHE A 265 16.32 11.22 37.32
N GLN A 266 16.46 10.68 38.53
CA GLN A 266 16.86 11.46 39.70
C GLN A 266 18.25 12.09 39.50
N SER A 267 19.20 11.34 38.93
CA SER A 267 20.54 11.85 38.62
C SER A 267 20.53 12.95 37.54
N ALA A 268 19.55 12.91 36.64
CA ALA A 268 19.28 13.97 35.66
C ALA A 268 18.46 15.15 36.22
N GLY A 269 18.16 15.15 37.53
CA GLY A 269 17.43 16.24 38.19
C GLY A 269 15.92 16.24 37.94
N LYS A 270 15.35 15.16 37.39
CA LYS A 270 13.91 15.04 37.12
C LYS A 270 13.13 14.72 38.39
N THR A 271 11.94 15.31 38.49
CA THR A 271 10.97 15.03 39.54
C THR A 271 10.28 13.69 39.33
N ARG A 272 9.55 13.23 40.36
CA ARG A 272 8.76 12.01 40.27
C ARG A 272 7.58 12.14 39.29
N GLU A 273 7.02 13.34 39.18
CA GLU A 273 5.94 13.64 38.24
C GLU A 273 6.43 13.56 36.78
N GLU A 274 7.60 14.15 36.49
CA GLU A 274 8.23 14.03 35.17
C GLU A 274 8.58 12.58 34.85
N PHE A 275 9.04 11.80 35.83
CA PHE A 275 9.28 10.36 35.66
C PHE A 275 8.02 9.61 35.23
N PHE A 276 6.86 9.85 35.87
CA PHE A 276 5.61 9.21 35.47
C PHE A 276 5.08 9.65 34.11
N LYS A 277 5.42 10.87 33.66
CA LYS A 277 5.04 11.39 32.35
C LYS A 277 5.95 10.87 31.23
N GLN A 278 7.26 10.79 31.48
CA GLN A 278 8.25 10.53 30.44
C GLN A 278 8.75 9.08 30.40
N LEU A 279 8.54 8.24 31.44
CA LEU A 279 8.94 6.83 31.41
C LEU A 279 7.75 5.90 31.58
N TYR A 280 7.56 5.01 30.62
CA TYR A 280 6.63 3.89 30.69
C TYR A 280 7.39 2.56 30.73
N SER A 281 7.16 1.77 31.77
CA SER A 281 7.75 0.43 31.87
C SER A 281 6.95 -0.58 31.06
N GLY A 282 7.58 -1.21 30.07
CA GLY A 282 6.96 -2.15 29.14
C GLY A 282 6.54 -3.48 29.79
N LEU A 283 5.34 -3.93 29.43
CA LEU A 283 4.79 -5.25 29.74
C LEU A 283 4.38 -5.97 28.45
N GLU A 284 4.97 -7.14 28.21
CA GLU A 284 4.74 -7.95 27.00
C GLU A 284 3.46 -8.77 27.13
N MET A 285 2.31 -8.17 26.81
CA MET A 285 1.00 -8.82 27.01
C MET A 285 0.63 -9.76 25.86
N ALA A 286 1.15 -9.52 24.65
CA ALA A 286 0.90 -10.36 23.47
C ALA A 286 1.39 -11.80 23.68
N GLN A 287 2.59 -11.99 24.22
CA GLN A 287 3.09 -13.34 24.58
C GLN A 287 2.68 -13.76 25.99
N GLY A 288 2.38 -12.80 26.86
CA GLY A 288 2.09 -13.04 28.27
C GLY A 288 0.72 -13.68 28.53
N GLY A 289 -0.21 -13.72 27.57
CA GLY A 289 -1.58 -14.13 27.88
C GLY A 289 -2.35 -13.06 28.66
N LEU A 290 -3.64 -13.31 28.89
CA LEU A 290 -4.49 -12.45 29.73
C LEU A 290 -3.94 -12.24 31.16
N THR A 291 -3.01 -13.08 31.64
CA THR A 291 -2.51 -13.00 33.03
C THR A 291 -1.01 -13.19 33.28
N GLY A 292 -0.18 -13.50 32.29
CA GLY A 292 1.21 -13.94 32.53
C GLY A 292 2.16 -12.90 33.10
N ASN A 293 1.79 -11.63 33.12
CA ASN A 293 2.60 -10.53 33.67
C ASN A 293 2.16 -10.04 35.06
N ALA A 294 1.29 -10.78 35.75
CA ALA A 294 0.77 -10.40 37.06
C ALA A 294 1.86 -10.14 38.12
N ASN A 295 3.02 -10.81 38.02
CA ASN A 295 4.15 -10.61 38.92
C ASN A 295 4.73 -9.18 38.90
N TYR A 296 4.55 -8.43 37.80
CA TYR A 296 5.01 -7.05 37.66
C TYR A 296 4.02 -6.01 38.19
N PHE A 297 2.77 -6.40 38.48
CA PHE A 297 1.73 -5.48 38.93
C PHE A 297 2.09 -4.80 40.25
N GLN A 298 2.51 -5.57 41.26
CA GLN A 298 2.86 -5.04 42.58
C GLN A 298 4.16 -4.20 42.58
N PRO A 299 5.25 -4.62 41.91
CA PRO A 299 6.42 -3.77 41.74
C PRO A 299 6.12 -2.40 41.10
N ALA A 300 5.28 -2.35 40.05
CA ALA A 300 4.95 -1.12 39.35
C ALA A 300 3.89 -0.27 40.06
N LEU A 301 2.87 -0.92 40.62
CA LEU A 301 1.70 -0.29 41.22
C LEU A 301 1.49 -0.80 42.67
N PRO A 302 2.35 -0.47 43.63
CA PRO A 302 2.18 -0.92 45.02
C PRO A 302 1.02 -0.22 45.73
N LYS A 303 0.64 -0.71 46.91
CA LYS A 303 -0.50 -0.20 47.70
C LYS A 303 -0.29 1.20 48.30
N THR A 304 0.93 1.72 48.28
CA THR A 304 1.35 2.96 48.96
C THR A 304 1.58 4.13 47.99
N GLY A 305 0.98 4.09 46.80
CA GLY A 305 1.27 4.97 45.66
C GLY A 305 2.04 4.23 44.58
N HIS A 306 2.16 4.81 43.39
CA HIS A 306 2.76 4.11 42.25
C HIS A 306 4.30 4.19 42.20
N ALA A 307 4.90 3.18 41.58
CA ALA A 307 6.35 3.07 41.42
C ALA A 307 6.80 3.36 39.98
N SER A 308 5.95 3.12 38.98
CA SER A 308 6.20 3.46 37.58
C SER A 308 4.90 3.60 36.80
N SER A 309 4.94 4.30 35.68
CA SER A 309 3.92 4.19 34.62
C SER A 309 4.15 2.90 33.82
N LEU A 310 3.10 2.40 33.16
CA LEU A 310 3.15 1.14 32.43
C LEU A 310 2.74 1.33 30.97
N GLN A 311 3.41 0.60 30.07
CA GLN A 311 2.98 0.44 28.68
C GLN A 311 2.65 -1.02 28.43
N LEU A 312 1.39 -1.30 28.10
CA LEU A 312 0.90 -2.64 27.78
C LEU A 312 1.09 -2.88 26.28
N PHE A 313 1.93 -3.84 25.92
CA PHE A 313 2.14 -4.20 24.51
C PHE A 313 1.16 -5.27 24.06
N ASN A 314 0.30 -4.91 23.11
CA ASN A 314 -0.75 -5.72 22.49
C ASN A 314 -1.60 -6.56 23.45
N PRO A 315 -2.22 -5.95 24.49
CA PRO A 315 -3.16 -6.68 25.36
C PRO A 315 -4.37 -7.24 24.59
N GLU A 316 -4.71 -6.64 23.44
CA GLU A 316 -5.82 -7.07 22.57
C GLU A 316 -5.60 -8.41 21.87
N GLU A 317 -4.36 -8.89 21.76
CA GLU A 317 -4.05 -10.19 21.16
C GLU A 317 -4.90 -11.30 21.81
N HIS A 318 -4.95 -11.32 23.14
CA HIS A 318 -5.74 -12.29 23.90
C HIS A 318 -7.14 -11.79 24.31
N ILE A 319 -7.36 -10.47 24.33
CA ILE A 319 -8.69 -9.95 24.64
C ILE A 319 -9.63 -10.16 23.45
N TRP A 320 -9.12 -9.94 22.23
CA TRP A 320 -9.91 -9.83 21.01
C TRP A 320 -9.42 -10.75 19.90
N LYS A 321 -8.16 -10.63 19.47
CA LYS A 321 -7.70 -11.23 18.21
C LYS A 321 -7.86 -12.75 18.21
N GLN A 322 -7.36 -13.45 19.23
CA GLN A 322 -7.52 -14.91 19.39
C GLN A 322 -8.97 -15.37 19.56
N VAL A 323 -9.88 -14.46 19.91
CA VAL A 323 -11.32 -14.78 20.03
C VAL A 323 -11.99 -14.73 18.66
N VAL A 324 -11.49 -13.89 17.74
CA VAL A 324 -12.13 -13.64 16.45
C VAL A 324 -11.34 -14.16 15.24
N GLU A 325 -10.09 -14.58 15.40
CA GLU A 325 -9.20 -14.90 14.27
C GLU A 325 -9.76 -15.96 13.32
N ASP A 326 -10.45 -16.98 13.83
CA ASP A 326 -11.07 -18.05 13.05
C ASP A 326 -12.34 -17.60 12.29
N ILE A 327 -12.86 -16.40 12.59
CA ILE A 327 -14.06 -15.83 11.97
C ILE A 327 -13.80 -14.48 11.29
N LEU A 328 -12.54 -14.04 11.20
CA LEU A 328 -12.19 -12.88 10.39
C LEU A 328 -12.46 -13.19 8.92
N ASP A 329 -13.08 -12.25 8.21
CA ASP A 329 -13.34 -12.34 6.77
C ASP A 329 -14.15 -13.57 6.30
N THR A 330 -14.87 -14.23 7.21
CA THR A 330 -15.84 -15.29 6.91
C THR A 330 -17.28 -14.81 7.09
N GLU A 331 -18.27 -15.60 6.66
CA GLU A 331 -19.69 -15.31 6.91
C GLU A 331 -20.06 -15.27 8.40
N ASP A 332 -19.25 -15.89 9.27
CA ASP A 332 -19.43 -15.93 10.72
C ASP A 332 -18.97 -14.65 11.43
N ASN A 333 -18.41 -13.67 10.70
CA ASN A 333 -18.11 -12.32 11.21
C ASN A 333 -19.36 -11.48 11.53
N CYS A 334 -20.53 -12.00 11.17
CA CYS A 334 -21.85 -11.48 11.51
C CYS A 334 -22.67 -12.56 12.24
N GLY A 335 -23.80 -12.15 12.84
CA GLY A 335 -24.73 -13.11 13.41
C GLY A 335 -24.26 -13.74 14.73
N ARG A 336 -24.82 -14.91 15.07
CA ARG A 336 -24.73 -15.46 16.44
C ARG A 336 -23.30 -15.76 16.88
N VAL A 337 -22.48 -16.29 15.99
CA VAL A 337 -21.07 -16.64 16.30
C VAL A 337 -20.29 -15.38 16.66
N ALA A 338 -20.37 -14.33 15.85
CA ALA A 338 -19.77 -13.03 16.16
C ALA A 338 -20.28 -12.42 17.47
N TYR A 339 -21.57 -12.53 17.78
CA TYR A 339 -22.11 -12.00 19.04
C TYR A 339 -21.52 -12.72 20.27
N ASP A 340 -21.39 -14.04 20.20
CA ASP A 340 -20.83 -14.85 21.28
C ASP A 340 -19.33 -14.55 21.47
N ALA A 341 -18.59 -14.41 20.36
CA ALA A 341 -17.19 -13.98 20.40
C ALA A 341 -17.04 -12.63 21.10
N ILE A 342 -17.86 -11.63 20.76
CA ILE A 342 -17.74 -10.30 21.34
C ILE A 342 -18.24 -10.22 22.80
N GLU A 343 -19.17 -11.08 23.22
CA GLU A 343 -19.47 -11.28 24.65
C GLU A 343 -18.22 -11.74 25.43
N GLU A 344 -17.42 -12.64 24.85
CA GLU A 344 -16.15 -13.08 25.43
C GLU A 344 -15.10 -11.97 25.43
N VAL A 345 -15.00 -11.18 24.35
CA VAL A 345 -14.11 -10.00 24.29
C VAL A 345 -14.40 -9.02 25.43
N PHE A 346 -15.66 -8.70 25.69
CA PHE A 346 -16.04 -7.82 26.80
C PHE A 346 -15.76 -8.43 28.18
N ALA A 347 -15.88 -9.75 28.34
CA ALA A 347 -15.49 -10.43 29.57
C ALA A 347 -13.97 -10.37 29.79
N ASN A 348 -13.18 -10.54 28.73
CA ASN A 348 -11.72 -10.44 28.76
C ASN A 348 -11.25 -9.02 29.06
N GLU A 349 -11.86 -8.00 28.44
CA GLU A 349 -11.62 -6.60 28.80
C GLU A 349 -11.91 -6.34 30.28
N SER A 350 -13.08 -6.77 30.78
CA SER A 350 -13.44 -6.60 32.20
C SER A 350 -12.38 -7.23 33.13
N ARG A 351 -11.85 -8.40 32.78
CA ARG A 351 -10.80 -9.07 33.55
C ARG A 351 -9.49 -8.28 33.57
N VAL A 352 -9.06 -7.73 32.43
CA VAL A 352 -7.79 -7.00 32.30
C VAL A 352 -7.89 -5.61 32.94
N TRP A 353 -8.97 -4.89 32.69
CA TRP A 353 -9.11 -3.49 33.10
C TRP A 353 -9.72 -3.35 34.50
N VAL A 354 -10.62 -4.24 34.92
CA VAL A 354 -11.31 -4.17 36.22
C VAL A 354 -10.73 -5.17 37.20
N ASN A 355 -11.13 -6.44 37.05
CA ASN A 355 -10.66 -7.63 37.77
C ASN A 355 -11.55 -8.82 37.40
N LEU A 356 -11.20 -10.01 37.88
CA LEU A 356 -11.96 -11.25 37.66
C LEU A 356 -13.43 -11.20 38.13
N GLN A 357 -13.76 -10.33 39.09
CA GLN A 357 -15.11 -10.18 39.62
C GLN A 357 -15.95 -9.15 38.85
N GLY A 358 -15.33 -8.38 37.96
CA GLY A 358 -16.02 -7.31 37.22
C GLY A 358 -16.54 -6.19 38.12
N ASP A 359 -15.89 -5.94 39.26
CA ASP A 359 -16.30 -4.89 40.22
C ASP A 359 -15.07 -4.10 40.69
N PRO A 360 -14.91 -2.83 40.32
CA PRO A 360 -13.73 -2.03 40.65
C PRO A 360 -13.56 -1.78 42.16
N SER A 361 -14.62 -1.98 42.97
CA SER A 361 -14.53 -1.89 44.43
C SER A 361 -13.96 -3.16 45.08
N ASN A 362 -13.90 -4.26 44.34
CA ASN A 362 -13.39 -5.54 44.82
C ASN A 362 -11.86 -5.59 44.76
N THR A 363 -11.23 -5.80 45.92
CA THR A 363 -9.76 -5.86 46.06
C THR A 363 -9.23 -7.26 46.38
N ALA A 364 -10.04 -8.32 46.23
CA ALA A 364 -9.66 -9.67 46.65
C ALA A 364 -8.42 -10.22 45.90
N SER A 365 -8.28 -9.85 44.62
CA SER A 365 -7.16 -10.28 43.77
C SER A 365 -5.95 -9.35 43.83
N ARG A 366 -6.01 -8.24 44.59
CA ARG A 366 -4.99 -7.18 44.59
C ARG A 366 -3.57 -7.71 44.78
N ASP A 367 -3.38 -8.63 45.73
CA ASP A 367 -2.06 -9.15 46.12
C ASP A 367 -1.70 -10.47 45.42
N ASN A 368 -2.46 -10.88 44.41
CA ASN A 368 -2.18 -12.10 43.67
C ASN A 368 -1.10 -11.85 42.60
N SER A 369 0.03 -12.55 42.69
CA SER A 369 1.10 -12.48 41.69
C SER A 369 0.96 -13.50 40.57
N SER A 370 0.09 -14.51 40.72
CA SER A 370 -0.14 -15.57 39.74
C SER A 370 -1.35 -15.30 38.83
N THR A 371 -2.13 -14.28 39.10
CA THR A 371 -3.30 -13.90 38.31
C THR A 371 -3.38 -12.40 38.25
N TRP A 372 -3.64 -11.85 37.06
CA TRP A 372 -3.74 -10.40 36.85
C TRP A 372 -4.79 -9.77 37.80
N PRO A 373 -4.40 -8.81 38.65
CA PRO A 373 -5.33 -8.19 39.59
C PRO A 373 -6.39 -7.27 38.95
N GLY A 374 -6.19 -6.84 37.70
CA GLY A 374 -6.99 -5.84 37.03
C GLY A 374 -6.53 -4.41 37.34
N LEU A 375 -6.50 -3.51 36.35
CA LEU A 375 -5.96 -2.15 36.56
C LEU A 375 -6.78 -1.31 37.54
N ALA A 376 -8.10 -1.50 37.64
CA ALA A 376 -8.94 -0.83 38.63
C ALA A 376 -8.52 -1.07 40.08
N ASN A 377 -7.76 -2.13 40.36
CA ASN A 377 -7.22 -2.42 41.69
C ASN A 377 -6.04 -1.49 42.09
N ALA A 378 -5.56 -0.62 41.20
CA ALA A 378 -4.49 0.35 41.49
C ALA A 378 -4.61 1.69 40.75
N ILE A 379 -5.15 1.72 39.53
CA ILE A 379 -5.34 2.94 38.75
C ILE A 379 -6.72 3.53 39.07
N GLN A 380 -6.74 4.80 39.48
CA GLN A 380 -7.97 5.56 39.69
C GLN A 380 -8.66 5.86 38.35
N GLU A 381 -9.99 5.71 38.31
CA GLU A 381 -10.76 5.99 37.11
C GLU A 381 -10.73 7.48 36.75
N ARG A 382 -10.60 7.76 35.45
CA ARG A 382 -10.62 9.10 34.88
C ARG A 382 -11.92 9.35 34.11
N SER A 383 -12.29 10.61 33.97
CA SER A 383 -13.48 11.01 33.23
C SER A 383 -13.30 12.40 32.64
N THR A 384 -13.97 12.66 31.52
CA THR A 384 -14.00 13.93 30.78
C THR A 384 -15.32 14.68 30.99
N ILE A 385 -16.23 14.15 31.82
CA ILE A 385 -17.59 14.67 31.97
C ILE A 385 -17.59 15.90 32.88
N GLN A 386 -17.35 17.07 32.28
CA GLN A 386 -17.23 18.37 32.98
C GLN A 386 -18.17 19.43 32.38
N ASP A 387 -18.59 19.24 31.13
CA ASP A 387 -19.41 20.19 30.37
C ASP A 387 -20.86 19.70 30.22
N LYS A 388 -21.79 20.67 30.07
CA LYS A 388 -23.21 20.41 29.76
C LYS A 388 -23.52 20.89 28.33
N PRO A 389 -24.38 20.20 27.56
CA PRO A 389 -25.04 18.94 27.93
C PRO A 389 -24.07 17.76 27.95
N PHE A 390 -24.27 16.86 28.90
CA PHE A 390 -23.69 15.52 28.88
C PHE A 390 -24.79 14.53 28.58
N VAL A 391 -24.66 13.78 27.49
CA VAL A 391 -25.58 12.69 27.11
C VAL A 391 -24.77 11.47 26.68
N THR A 392 -25.24 10.30 27.07
CA THR A 392 -24.70 9.00 26.66
C THR A 392 -25.82 8.07 26.27
N CYS A 393 -25.63 7.33 25.17
CA CYS A 393 -26.56 6.33 24.68
C CYS A 393 -26.15 4.91 25.07
N PHE A 394 -25.08 4.77 25.86
CA PHE A 394 -24.47 3.48 26.20
C PHE A 394 -24.05 2.65 24.96
N SER A 395 -23.74 3.32 23.85
CA SER A 395 -23.26 2.65 22.65
C SER A 395 -21.80 2.18 22.84
N ALA A 396 -21.54 0.90 22.57
CA ALA A 396 -20.20 0.33 22.57
C ALA A 396 -19.44 0.56 21.24
N GLY A 397 -20.04 1.24 20.24
CA GLY A 397 -19.45 1.44 18.91
C GLY A 397 -19.69 0.28 17.94
N GLN A 398 -20.67 -0.58 18.22
CA GLN A 398 -21.11 -1.68 17.36
C GLN A 398 -22.58 -2.01 17.61
N GLY A 399 -23.22 -2.73 16.69
CA GLY A 399 -24.62 -3.10 16.84
C GLY A 399 -25.11 -4.09 15.79
N LYS A 400 -26.21 -4.77 16.12
CA LYS A 400 -26.98 -5.58 15.15
C LYS A 400 -27.87 -4.74 14.24
N TYR A 401 -28.21 -3.56 14.76
CA TYR A 401 -29.11 -2.61 14.17
C TYR A 401 -28.55 -1.22 14.43
N ARG A 402 -29.01 -0.25 13.65
CA ARG A 402 -28.87 1.17 13.98
C ARG A 402 -30.21 1.68 14.49
N PHE A 403 -30.17 2.42 15.60
CA PHE A 403 -31.35 2.92 16.28
C PHE A 403 -31.41 4.44 16.25
N VAL A 404 -32.60 4.96 16.00
CA VAL A 404 -32.95 6.38 16.18
C VAL A 404 -34.26 6.44 16.95
N GLU A 405 -34.25 7.10 18.11
CA GLU A 405 -35.40 7.24 19.01
C GLU A 405 -36.14 5.91 19.33
N GLY A 406 -35.41 4.80 19.41
CA GLY A 406 -35.94 3.47 19.72
C GLY A 406 -36.47 2.69 18.52
N GLU A 407 -36.43 3.25 17.30
CA GLU A 407 -36.78 2.54 16.08
C GLU A 407 -35.54 1.90 15.43
N LYS A 408 -35.71 0.71 14.86
CA LYS A 408 -34.67 0.04 14.07
C LYS A 408 -34.66 0.63 12.66
N GLN A 409 -33.63 1.41 12.35
CA GLN A 409 -33.48 2.10 11.06
C GLN A 409 -32.66 1.28 10.04
N ALA A 410 -31.87 0.30 10.51
CA ALA A 410 -31.11 -0.62 9.66
C ALA A 410 -30.86 -1.95 10.39
N THR A 411 -30.64 -3.03 9.64
CA THR A 411 -30.45 -4.40 10.16
C THR A 411 -29.10 -5.02 9.82
N GLN A 412 -28.20 -4.28 9.18
CA GLN A 412 -26.84 -4.72 8.90
C GLN A 412 -26.01 -4.68 10.19
N ASP A 413 -25.38 -5.80 10.55
CA ASP A 413 -24.38 -5.85 11.62
C ASP A 413 -23.24 -4.87 11.28
N TRP A 414 -22.75 -4.17 12.31
CA TRP A 414 -21.77 -3.11 12.10
C TRP A 414 -20.89 -2.84 13.31
N TYR A 415 -19.70 -2.30 13.04
CA TYR A 415 -18.86 -1.62 14.02
C TYR A 415 -18.30 -0.32 13.44
N HIS A 416 -18.22 0.69 14.30
CA HIS A 416 -17.56 1.97 14.04
C HIS A 416 -17.08 2.53 15.39
N ARG A 417 -15.77 2.43 15.67
CA ARG A 417 -15.15 2.85 16.95
C ARG A 417 -15.53 4.27 17.36
N GLY A 418 -15.50 5.16 16.38
CA GLY A 418 -15.86 6.58 16.53
C GLY A 418 -17.31 6.80 16.93
N MET A 419 -18.19 5.78 16.90
CA MET A 419 -19.58 5.83 17.36
C MET A 419 -19.81 5.29 18.78
N GLN A 420 -18.74 4.95 19.49
CA GLN A 420 -18.84 4.67 20.91
C GLN A 420 -19.31 5.94 21.67
N SER A 421 -20.18 5.74 22.65
CA SER A 421 -20.56 6.78 23.61
C SER A 421 -19.51 6.87 24.73
N ILE A 422 -19.53 7.92 25.55
CA ILE A 422 -18.83 7.86 26.85
C ILE A 422 -19.52 6.79 27.71
N LEU A 423 -18.84 5.66 27.89
CA LEU A 423 -19.32 4.50 28.64
C LEU A 423 -19.19 4.74 30.16
N PRO A 424 -19.94 3.99 31.00
CA PRO A 424 -19.86 4.14 32.46
C PRO A 424 -18.44 4.03 33.00
N THR A 425 -18.07 4.97 33.87
CA THR A 425 -16.78 5.02 34.57
C THR A 425 -16.54 3.72 35.36
N TRP A 426 -17.56 3.26 36.08
CA TRP A 426 -17.49 2.05 36.89
C TRP A 426 -18.33 0.92 36.29
N ARG A 427 -17.70 -0.21 35.99
CA ARG A 427 -18.31 -1.40 35.38
C ARG A 427 -17.90 -2.66 36.13
N TRP A 428 -18.75 -3.21 37.01
CA TRP A 428 -19.95 -2.58 37.57
C TRP A 428 -19.85 -2.45 39.09
N TRP A 429 -19.89 -1.21 39.57
CA TRP A 429 -19.91 -0.92 41.00
C TRP A 429 -21.35 -0.87 41.50
N VAL A 430 -21.78 -1.99 42.08
CA VAL A 430 -23.14 -2.18 42.59
C VAL A 430 -23.11 -2.35 44.10
N GLU A 431 -23.80 -1.46 44.81
CA GLU A 431 -24.03 -1.61 46.25
C GLU A 431 -25.39 -2.26 46.47
N SER A 432 -25.40 -3.55 46.84
CA SER A 432 -26.60 -4.31 47.18
C SER A 432 -26.36 -5.28 48.32
N SER A 433 -27.43 -5.89 48.83
CA SER A 433 -27.31 -7.00 49.79
C SER A 433 -26.77 -8.25 49.09
N ALA A 434 -26.03 -9.11 49.79
CA ALA A 434 -25.43 -10.32 49.21
C ALA A 434 -26.44 -11.31 48.58
N ASN A 435 -27.73 -11.21 48.92
CA ASN A 435 -28.79 -12.05 48.36
C ASN A 435 -29.47 -11.44 47.12
N ASP A 436 -29.19 -10.17 46.82
CA ASP A 436 -29.73 -9.42 45.69
C ASP A 436 -28.59 -9.19 44.68
N ASN A 437 -28.53 -10.05 43.67
CA ASN A 437 -27.51 -10.00 42.63
C ASN A 437 -28.11 -9.41 41.34
N LEU A 438 -27.64 -8.23 40.96
CA LEU A 438 -27.96 -7.61 39.67
C LEU A 438 -26.85 -7.91 38.67
N VAL A 439 -27.24 -8.41 37.50
CA VAL A 439 -26.37 -8.62 36.35
C VAL A 439 -26.62 -7.49 35.36
N ILE A 440 -25.53 -6.88 34.89
CA ILE A 440 -25.55 -5.76 33.96
C ILE A 440 -24.77 -6.13 32.71
N ASN A 441 -25.44 -6.11 31.55
CA ASN A 441 -24.88 -6.49 30.26
C ASN A 441 -25.22 -5.45 29.18
N TYR A 442 -24.40 -5.34 28.14
CA TYR A 442 -24.80 -4.64 26.93
C TYR A 442 -25.96 -5.36 26.24
N ASN A 443 -26.82 -4.59 25.58
CA ASN A 443 -27.97 -5.08 24.85
C ASN A 443 -28.03 -4.45 23.46
N TRP A 444 -27.69 -5.24 22.45
CA TRP A 444 -27.71 -4.89 21.03
C TRP A 444 -29.03 -5.25 20.32
N ASN A 445 -30.00 -5.87 21.00
CA ASN A 445 -31.28 -6.23 20.37
C ASN A 445 -32.30 -5.08 20.36
N ASP A 446 -32.13 -4.13 21.28
CA ASP A 446 -33.05 -3.02 21.54
C ASP A 446 -32.26 -1.87 22.18
N ALA A 447 -32.06 -0.77 21.46
CA ALA A 447 -31.42 0.45 21.95
C ALA A 447 -32.29 1.67 21.64
N TYR A 448 -32.00 2.81 22.28
CA TYR A 448 -32.71 4.05 21.98
C TYR A 448 -32.05 4.80 20.82
N ASN A 449 -30.74 5.02 20.89
CA ASN A 449 -29.96 5.63 19.81
C ASN A 449 -28.68 4.80 19.55
N VAL A 450 -28.19 4.83 18.31
CA VAL A 450 -26.94 4.18 17.87
C VAL A 450 -27.05 2.64 17.89
N GLY A 451 -26.24 1.91 18.69
CA GLY A 451 -26.05 0.45 18.51
C GLY A 451 -26.36 -0.45 19.72
N THR A 452 -26.21 0.05 20.95
CA THR A 452 -26.42 -0.74 22.18
C THR A 452 -27.07 0.07 23.28
N SER A 453 -27.86 -0.61 24.12
CA SER A 453 -28.29 -0.13 25.44
C SER A 453 -27.61 -0.95 26.54
N VAL A 454 -27.89 -0.63 27.82
CA VAL A 454 -27.46 -1.46 28.97
C VAL A 454 -28.67 -2.13 29.60
N SER A 455 -28.63 -3.46 29.72
CA SER A 455 -29.64 -4.25 30.41
C SER A 455 -29.26 -4.50 31.86
N ILE A 456 -30.26 -4.49 32.75
CA ILE A 456 -30.15 -4.82 34.16
C ILE A 456 -31.13 -5.95 34.42
N SER A 457 -30.67 -7.05 35.03
CA SER A 457 -31.53 -8.15 35.41
C SER A 457 -31.13 -8.77 36.75
N GLY A 458 -32.08 -9.37 37.47
CA GLY A 458 -31.77 -10.13 38.69
C GLY A 458 -32.82 -10.01 39.77
N ARG A 459 -32.43 -10.41 40.99
CA ARG A 459 -33.30 -10.37 42.18
C ARG A 459 -33.12 -9.04 42.90
N ILE A 460 -34.24 -8.40 43.24
CA ILE A 460 -34.26 -7.23 44.13
C ILE A 460 -35.22 -7.46 45.31
N SER A 461 -34.80 -7.09 46.51
CA SER A 461 -35.62 -7.21 47.72
C SER A 461 -36.53 -6.00 47.93
N ALA A 462 -37.72 -6.22 48.49
CA ALA A 462 -38.69 -5.18 48.78
C ALA A 462 -38.09 -4.02 49.58
N ASN A 463 -38.23 -2.80 49.05
CA ASN A 463 -37.76 -1.54 49.64
C ASN A 463 -36.25 -1.48 49.95
N ALA A 464 -35.45 -2.42 49.44
CA ALA A 464 -34.00 -2.37 49.54
C ALA A 464 -33.43 -1.44 48.46
N ASP A 465 -32.35 -0.74 48.80
CA ASP A 465 -31.59 0.06 47.84
C ASP A 465 -30.61 -0.85 47.08
N HIS A 466 -30.53 -0.65 45.77
CA HIS A 466 -29.55 -1.30 44.90
C HIS A 466 -28.92 -0.16 44.09
N ILE A 467 -27.79 0.35 44.57
CA ILE A 467 -27.18 1.56 44.04
C ILE A 467 -26.16 1.16 42.99
N LEU A 468 -26.43 1.52 41.74
CA LEU A 468 -25.53 1.38 40.61
C LEU A 468 -24.82 2.71 40.38
N ARG A 469 -23.53 2.80 40.74
CA ARG A 469 -22.71 3.98 40.45
C ARG A 469 -22.23 3.88 39.00
N LEU A 470 -22.50 4.91 38.20
CA LEU A 470 -22.23 4.86 36.75
C LEU A 470 -21.10 5.80 36.34
N TYR A 471 -21.25 7.10 36.63
CA TYR A 471 -20.36 8.12 36.08
C TYR A 471 -19.71 8.96 37.16
N LYS A 472 -18.39 9.17 37.01
CA LYS A 472 -17.62 10.21 37.67
C LYS A 472 -17.72 11.50 36.85
N THR A 473 -18.03 12.62 37.49
CA THR A 473 -18.29 13.89 36.78
C THR A 473 -17.67 15.08 37.54
N HIS A 474 -17.61 16.24 36.91
CA HIS A 474 -17.28 17.52 37.57
C HIS A 474 -18.16 18.63 36.98
N MET A 475 -19.47 18.40 37.00
CA MET A 475 -20.44 19.28 36.32
C MET A 475 -21.10 20.24 37.30
N ALA A 476 -20.97 21.55 37.05
CA ALA A 476 -21.69 22.56 37.79
C ALA A 476 -23.19 22.53 37.44
N ILE A 477 -24.04 22.51 38.46
CA ILE A 477 -25.49 22.55 38.32
C ILE A 477 -26.00 23.98 38.47
N GLU A 478 -26.84 24.38 37.53
CA GLU A 478 -27.47 25.69 37.46
C GLU A 478 -28.99 25.56 37.62
N GLN A 479 -29.64 26.70 37.89
CA GLN A 479 -31.08 26.75 38.02
C GLN A 479 -31.75 26.28 36.71
N GLY A 480 -32.64 25.29 36.81
CA GLY A 480 -33.39 24.76 35.67
C GLY A 480 -32.70 23.63 34.90
N ASP A 481 -31.45 23.29 35.23
CA ASP A 481 -30.84 22.06 34.71
C ASP A 481 -31.71 20.84 35.03
N LYS A 482 -31.76 19.90 34.09
CA LYS A 482 -32.51 18.65 34.27
C LYS A 482 -31.64 17.43 34.03
N PHE A 483 -31.94 16.38 34.76
CA PHE A 483 -31.51 15.03 34.43
C PHE A 483 -32.59 14.33 33.60
N GLN A 484 -32.18 13.58 32.58
CA GLN A 484 -33.06 12.74 31.77
C GLN A 484 -32.54 11.30 31.74
N LEU A 485 -33.46 10.35 31.91
CA LEU A 485 -33.22 8.92 31.70
C LEU A 485 -34.29 8.39 30.74
N ILE A 486 -33.84 7.72 29.70
CA ILE A 486 -34.69 6.99 28.74
C ILE A 486 -34.49 5.50 28.96
N TYR A 487 -35.55 4.80 29.38
CA TYR A 487 -35.43 3.41 29.82
C TYR A 487 -36.69 2.57 29.57
N LYS A 488 -36.51 1.25 29.56
CA LYS A 488 -37.58 0.23 29.67
C LYS A 488 -37.43 -0.48 31.01
N SER A 489 -38.53 -0.84 31.66
CA SER A 489 -38.51 -1.59 32.94
C SER A 489 -39.75 -2.47 33.08
N SER A 490 -39.58 -3.67 33.65
CA SER A 490 -40.70 -4.54 34.02
C SER A 490 -41.52 -4.00 35.19
N THR A 491 -41.01 -2.99 35.91
CA THR A 491 -41.72 -2.27 36.98
C THR A 491 -41.51 -0.76 36.81
N PRO A 492 -42.28 -0.06 35.95
CA PRO A 492 -42.12 1.39 35.74
C PRO A 492 -42.09 2.20 37.04
N GLY A 493 -41.17 3.16 37.16
CA GLY A 493 -40.95 3.94 38.38
C GLY A 493 -40.08 3.25 39.43
N SER A 494 -39.49 2.10 39.12
CA SER A 494 -38.53 1.39 40.00
C SER A 494 -37.12 2.00 40.03
N ILE A 495 -36.84 3.01 39.20
CA ILE A 495 -35.52 3.62 39.09
C ILE A 495 -35.59 5.05 39.62
N ASN A 496 -34.73 5.36 40.58
CA ASN A 496 -34.53 6.72 41.10
C ASN A 496 -33.12 7.20 40.79
N LEU A 497 -32.93 8.51 40.73
CA LEU A 497 -31.63 9.14 40.54
C LEU A 497 -31.01 9.47 41.90
N LYS A 498 -29.71 9.22 42.02
CA LYS A 498 -28.85 9.62 43.15
C LYS A 498 -27.68 10.43 42.62
N LEU A 499 -27.49 11.65 43.13
CA LEU A 499 -26.37 12.52 42.76
C LEU A 499 -25.47 12.81 43.95
N GLY A 500 -24.18 12.54 43.81
CA GLY A 500 -23.13 12.95 44.76
C GLY A 500 -22.52 14.29 44.31
N VAL A 501 -22.03 15.08 45.27
CA VAL A 501 -21.38 16.38 45.00
C VAL A 501 -19.91 16.35 45.40
N VAL A 502 -19.10 17.28 44.87
CA VAL A 502 -17.64 17.32 45.13
C VAL A 502 -17.31 17.42 46.64
N GLU A 503 -18.14 18.11 47.43
CA GLU A 503 -17.90 18.24 48.87
C GLU A 503 -18.00 16.91 49.64
N ASP A 504 -18.87 15.99 49.19
CA ASP A 504 -18.99 14.63 49.70
C ASP A 504 -19.69 13.74 48.66
N GLY A 505 -18.90 13.04 47.86
CA GLY A 505 -19.42 12.18 46.78
C GLY A 505 -20.21 10.97 47.28
N ASN A 506 -20.15 10.63 48.57
CA ASN A 506 -20.88 9.51 49.16
C ASN A 506 -22.19 9.95 49.84
N ALA A 507 -22.39 11.26 50.05
CA ALA A 507 -23.65 11.83 50.54
C ALA A 507 -24.60 12.13 49.37
N PHE A 508 -25.32 11.12 48.90
CA PHE A 508 -26.25 11.26 47.77
C PHE A 508 -27.47 12.14 48.09
N THR A 509 -27.82 13.00 47.14
CA THR A 509 -29.15 13.62 47.05
C THR A 509 -30.05 12.75 46.17
N ASP A 510 -31.24 12.42 46.68
CA ASP A 510 -32.24 11.57 46.00
C ASP A 510 -33.20 12.38 45.13
N PHE A 511 -33.47 11.89 43.93
CA PHE A 511 -34.44 12.45 43.00
C PHE A 511 -35.38 11.37 42.47
N THR A 512 -36.69 11.64 42.56
CA THR A 512 -37.70 10.83 41.88
C THR A 512 -37.76 11.22 40.41
N LEU A 513 -37.62 10.23 39.52
CA LEU A 513 -37.77 10.40 38.09
C LEU A 513 -39.26 10.44 37.72
N LYS A 514 -39.69 11.54 37.10
CA LYS A 514 -41.07 11.70 36.61
C LYS A 514 -41.13 11.41 35.12
N SER A 515 -42.04 10.54 34.69
CA SER A 515 -42.23 10.28 33.26
C SER A 515 -42.73 11.55 32.55
N ALA A 516 -42.02 11.94 31.50
CA ALA A 516 -42.38 13.00 30.56
C ALA A 516 -43.10 12.46 29.32
N GLY A 517 -43.10 11.14 29.10
CA GLY A 517 -43.79 10.46 28.01
C GLY A 517 -43.18 9.09 27.69
N THR A 518 -43.61 8.53 26.57
CA THR A 518 -43.06 7.30 25.99
C THR A 518 -42.80 7.52 24.51
N VAL A 519 -41.66 7.07 24.01
CA VAL A 519 -41.29 7.08 22.57
C VAL A 519 -40.87 5.67 22.20
N ASN A 520 -41.54 5.05 21.22
CA ASN A 520 -41.23 3.69 20.74
C ASN A 520 -41.04 2.63 21.86
N GLY A 521 -41.90 2.72 22.88
CA GLY A 521 -41.89 1.82 24.04
C GLY A 521 -40.86 2.17 25.13
N TRP A 522 -40.02 3.19 24.92
CA TRP A 522 -39.08 3.71 25.92
C TRP A 522 -39.71 4.82 26.76
N ILE A 523 -39.60 4.72 28.08
CA ILE A 523 -40.07 5.75 29.01
C ILE A 523 -39.03 6.85 29.05
N VAL A 524 -39.44 8.08 28.71
CA VAL A 524 -38.64 9.28 28.92
C VAL A 524 -38.98 9.81 30.32
N ALA A 525 -38.01 9.86 31.22
CA ALA A 525 -38.20 10.32 32.58
C ALA A 525 -37.18 11.39 32.98
N GLU A 526 -37.64 12.39 33.72
CA GLU A 526 -36.86 13.59 34.04
C GLU A 526 -36.88 13.91 35.54
N ALA A 527 -35.83 14.58 36.00
CA ALA A 527 -35.75 15.19 37.32
C ALA A 527 -35.20 16.62 37.22
N ASP A 528 -35.83 17.54 37.95
CA ASP A 528 -35.36 18.91 38.13
C ASP A 528 -34.20 18.93 39.14
N LEU A 529 -33.04 19.46 38.73
CA LEU A 529 -31.82 19.49 39.54
C LEU A 529 -31.65 20.80 40.31
N SER A 530 -32.63 21.70 40.27
CA SER A 530 -32.54 23.03 40.88
C SER A 530 -32.23 23.03 42.39
N SER A 531 -32.51 21.94 43.11
CA SER A 531 -32.12 21.80 44.52
C SER A 531 -30.60 21.72 44.75
N LEU A 532 -29.83 21.43 43.70
CA LEU A 532 -28.37 21.40 43.68
C LEU A 532 -27.77 22.62 42.93
N ALA A 533 -28.57 23.64 42.59
CA ALA A 533 -28.04 24.83 41.92
C ALA A 533 -26.88 25.47 42.71
N GLY A 534 -25.77 25.73 42.02
CA GLY A 534 -24.52 26.21 42.61
C GLY A 534 -23.62 25.12 43.22
N LYS A 535 -24.01 23.83 43.12
CA LYS A 535 -23.17 22.68 43.48
C LYS A 535 -22.54 22.05 42.24
N THR A 536 -21.46 21.31 42.45
CA THR A 536 -20.80 20.52 41.41
C THR A 536 -21.07 19.04 41.63
N VAL A 537 -21.75 18.40 40.69
CA VAL A 537 -22.06 16.97 40.73
C VAL A 537 -20.80 16.18 40.39
N SER A 538 -20.47 15.22 41.25
CA SER A 538 -19.27 14.39 41.17
C SER A 538 -19.56 12.91 40.85
N ILE A 539 -20.76 12.43 41.18
CA ILE A 539 -21.20 11.06 40.92
C ILE A 539 -22.63 11.06 40.41
N ILE A 540 -22.88 10.36 39.29
CA ILE A 540 -24.22 9.97 38.84
C ILE A 540 -24.43 8.49 39.16
N ALA A 541 -25.44 8.20 39.98
CA ALA A 541 -25.84 6.86 40.35
C ALA A 541 -27.35 6.66 40.14
N LEU A 542 -27.75 5.41 39.88
CA LEU A 542 -29.15 5.00 39.81
C LEU A 542 -29.46 4.06 40.97
N ASN A 543 -30.61 4.22 41.59
CA ASN A 543 -31.10 3.32 42.63
C ASN A 543 -32.29 2.51 42.11
N ILE A 544 -32.11 1.20 41.99
CA ILE A 544 -33.16 0.26 41.61
C ILE A 544 -33.90 -0.15 42.89
N LYS A 545 -35.17 0.24 43.00
CA LYS A 545 -35.97 0.04 44.21
C LYS A 545 -37.43 -0.21 43.86
N ALA A 546 -37.99 -1.29 44.39
CA ALA A 546 -39.40 -1.65 44.24
C ALA A 546 -40.05 -1.91 45.61
N ALA A 547 -41.35 -1.65 45.71
CA ALA A 547 -42.11 -1.87 46.96
C ALA A 547 -42.23 -3.37 47.31
N ALA A 548 -42.18 -4.24 46.31
CA ALA A 548 -42.25 -5.70 46.45
C ALA A 548 -40.91 -6.33 46.06
N SER A 549 -40.63 -7.51 46.62
CA SER A 549 -39.48 -8.31 46.19
C SER A 549 -39.77 -8.92 44.81
N LEU A 550 -38.82 -8.79 43.90
CA LEU A 550 -38.94 -9.33 42.54
C LEU A 550 -37.77 -10.29 42.29
N SER A 551 -38.08 -11.54 41.91
CA SER A 551 -37.05 -12.53 41.61
C SER A 551 -36.38 -12.32 40.25
N ASN A 552 -37.13 -11.76 39.29
CA ASN A 552 -36.72 -11.59 37.90
C ASN A 552 -36.98 -10.14 37.45
N TYR A 553 -36.41 -9.16 38.16
CA TYR A 553 -36.46 -7.77 37.72
C TYR A 553 -35.69 -7.61 36.40
N THR A 554 -36.18 -6.75 35.50
CA THR A 554 -35.52 -6.42 34.23
C THR A 554 -35.70 -4.95 33.89
N ALA A 555 -34.65 -4.32 33.38
CA ALA A 555 -34.68 -2.99 32.80
C ALA A 555 -33.64 -2.84 31.68
N SER A 556 -33.84 -1.87 30.79
CA SER A 556 -32.86 -1.45 29.78
C SER A 556 -32.70 0.06 29.85
N LEU A 557 -31.47 0.56 29.95
CA LEU A 557 -31.10 1.96 29.95
C LEU A 557 -30.64 2.32 28.53
N GLY A 558 -31.42 3.16 27.84
CA GLY A 558 -31.17 3.52 26.44
C GLY A 558 -30.46 4.86 26.28
N GLN A 559 -30.69 5.81 27.19
CA GLN A 559 -30.00 7.09 27.21
C GLN A 559 -30.03 7.71 28.61
N LEU A 560 -28.96 8.41 28.98
CA LEU A 560 -28.86 9.17 30.23
C LEU A 560 -28.20 10.52 29.93
N GLY A 561 -28.65 11.60 30.58
CA GLY A 561 -27.95 12.87 30.46
C GLY A 561 -28.33 13.95 31.47
N ILE A 562 -27.46 14.95 31.59
CA ILE A 562 -27.74 16.23 32.24
C ILE A 562 -27.78 17.31 31.15
N ILE A 563 -28.96 17.91 31.00
CA ILE A 563 -29.26 18.86 29.91
C ILE A 563 -29.54 20.23 30.53
N PRO A 564 -28.84 21.30 30.10
CA PRO A 564 -29.11 22.63 30.61
C PRO A 564 -30.43 23.17 30.06
N SER A 565 -31.16 23.93 30.87
CA SER A 565 -32.48 24.47 30.46
C SER A 565 -32.42 25.38 29.23
N SER A 566 -31.26 25.98 28.96
CA SER A 566 -31.02 26.85 27.82
C SER A 566 -30.64 26.12 26.53
N TYR A 567 -30.40 24.80 26.57
CA TYR A 567 -29.95 24.07 25.38
C TYR A 567 -31.05 24.00 24.31
N SER A 568 -30.77 24.57 23.13
CA SER A 568 -31.69 24.59 22.00
C SER A 568 -30.89 24.76 20.71
N GLU A 569 -30.09 23.75 20.38
CA GLU A 569 -29.27 23.77 19.17
C GLU A 569 -29.98 23.12 17.98
N SER A 570 -29.69 23.64 16.79
CA SER A 570 -30.10 23.07 15.51
C SER A 570 -29.03 23.43 14.47
N LEU A 571 -28.37 22.41 13.94
CA LEU A 571 -27.21 22.53 13.08
C LEU A 571 -27.43 21.70 11.80
N GLN A 572 -26.72 22.06 10.74
CA GLN A 572 -26.73 21.33 9.47
C GLN A 572 -25.35 21.38 8.84
N VAL A 573 -25.01 20.34 8.07
CA VAL A 573 -23.80 20.30 7.26
C VAL A 573 -23.89 21.29 6.09
N SER A 574 -22.76 21.58 5.46
CA SER A 574 -22.71 22.33 4.20
C SER A 574 -21.84 21.61 3.17
N ASN A 575 -21.92 22.04 1.90
CA ASN A 575 -21.09 21.49 0.81
C ASN A 575 -21.16 19.95 0.68
N LEU A 576 -22.35 19.37 0.86
CA LEU A 576 -22.58 17.94 0.65
C LEU A 576 -22.30 17.56 -0.81
N GLU A 577 -21.44 16.58 -0.99
CA GLU A 577 -21.00 16.07 -2.28
C GLU A 577 -20.87 14.54 -2.24
N VAL A 578 -21.12 13.91 -3.40
CA VAL A 578 -20.73 12.51 -3.65
C VAL A 578 -19.67 12.56 -4.76
N GLN A 579 -18.45 12.16 -4.41
CA GLN A 579 -17.23 12.38 -5.20
C GLN A 579 -17.18 11.54 -6.48
N ASN A 580 -17.81 10.36 -6.47
CA ASN A 580 -17.87 9.47 -7.61
C ASN A 580 -19.21 9.56 -8.37
N GLU A 581 -19.19 9.10 -9.62
CA GLU A 581 -20.41 8.83 -10.39
C GLU A 581 -20.94 7.44 -10.06
N LEU A 582 -22.23 7.20 -10.30
CA LEU A 582 -22.82 5.87 -10.16
C LEU A 582 -22.46 5.02 -11.39
N GLY A 583 -22.19 3.73 -11.20
CA GLY A 583 -22.08 2.78 -12.30
C GLY A 583 -23.45 2.40 -12.89
N GLU A 584 -23.46 1.76 -14.06
CA GLU A 584 -24.71 1.38 -14.75
C GLU A 584 -25.52 0.30 -14.01
N GLU A 585 -24.83 -0.68 -13.40
CA GLU A 585 -25.42 -1.83 -12.71
C GLU A 585 -25.08 -1.89 -11.22
N GLU A 586 -23.93 -1.38 -10.84
CA GLU A 586 -23.40 -1.41 -9.48
C GLU A 586 -22.89 -0.02 -9.12
N ALA A 587 -22.97 0.33 -7.85
CA ALA A 587 -22.47 1.60 -7.34
C ALA A 587 -22.00 1.44 -5.90
N ASP A 588 -21.14 2.34 -5.50
CA ASP A 588 -20.71 2.63 -4.14
C ASP A 588 -20.69 4.16 -3.99
N LEU A 589 -20.52 4.70 -2.78
CA LEU A 589 -20.60 6.15 -2.58
C LEU A 589 -19.50 6.66 -1.67
N ARG A 590 -18.69 7.59 -2.17
CA ARG A 590 -17.78 8.42 -1.38
C ARG A 590 -18.45 9.77 -1.11
N ILE A 591 -19.05 9.91 0.06
CA ILE A 591 -19.84 11.08 0.46
C ILE A 591 -18.96 11.98 1.32
N ILE A 592 -18.89 13.27 1.02
CA ILE A 592 -18.16 14.26 1.81
C ILE A 592 -19.03 15.49 2.07
N TRP A 593 -18.74 16.20 3.15
CA TRP A 593 -19.36 17.49 3.49
C TRP A 593 -18.38 18.37 4.28
N ASP A 594 -18.82 19.55 4.66
CA ASP A 594 -18.17 20.39 5.66
C ASP A 594 -19.06 20.43 6.92
N ALA A 595 -18.45 20.14 8.06
CA ALA A 595 -19.11 20.19 9.35
C ALA A 595 -19.59 21.61 9.70
N PRO A 596 -20.65 21.75 10.52
CA PRO A 596 -21.06 23.06 11.04
C PRO A 596 -19.92 23.74 11.79
N ALA A 597 -19.84 25.08 11.72
CA ALA A 597 -18.82 25.85 12.43
C ALA A 597 -18.85 25.64 13.96
N ASP A 598 -20.04 25.36 14.52
CA ASP A 598 -20.23 25.01 15.93
C ASP A 598 -20.22 23.48 16.15
N TYR A 599 -19.14 22.84 15.69
CA TYR A 599 -18.99 21.39 15.78
C TYR A 599 -18.99 20.85 17.21
N ASP A 600 -18.61 21.65 18.21
CA ASP A 600 -18.60 21.23 19.62
C ASP A 600 -20.02 20.86 20.12
N ASN A 601 -21.08 21.35 19.46
CA ASN A 601 -22.49 21.02 19.71
C ASN A 601 -23.04 19.87 18.84
N VAL A 602 -22.24 19.29 17.94
CA VAL A 602 -22.56 18.08 17.19
C VAL A 602 -22.22 16.85 18.02
N ASP A 603 -23.14 15.89 18.11
CA ASP A 603 -22.82 14.55 18.58
C ASP A 603 -22.26 13.69 17.45
N HIS A 604 -22.99 13.60 16.33
CA HIS A 604 -22.61 12.84 15.13
C HIS A 604 -23.47 13.26 13.92
N PHE A 605 -23.25 12.61 12.79
CA PHE A 605 -24.03 12.71 11.57
C PHE A 605 -24.67 11.36 11.23
N ASP A 606 -25.96 11.38 10.91
CA ASP A 606 -26.67 10.24 10.34
C ASP A 606 -26.66 10.34 8.81
N VAL A 607 -26.25 9.26 8.15
CA VAL A 607 -26.14 9.18 6.69
C VAL A 607 -27.21 8.24 6.15
N TYR A 608 -28.09 8.78 5.31
CA TYR A 608 -29.19 8.06 4.69
C TYR A 608 -29.00 7.94 3.19
N VAL A 609 -29.45 6.82 2.63
CA VAL A 609 -29.64 6.65 1.20
C VAL A 609 -31.09 6.25 0.95
N GLU A 610 -31.77 7.00 0.08
CA GLU A 610 -33.12 6.70 -0.39
C GLU A 610 -33.08 6.16 -1.81
N ARG A 611 -33.62 4.95 -1.98
CA ARG A 611 -33.69 4.20 -3.24
C ARG A 611 -35.11 3.73 -3.43
N ASN A 612 -35.70 3.97 -4.61
CA ASN A 612 -37.09 3.59 -4.92
C ASN A 612 -38.13 3.99 -3.85
N GLY A 613 -37.93 5.15 -3.20
CA GLY A 613 -38.80 5.67 -2.13
C GLY A 613 -38.61 5.02 -0.75
N VAL A 614 -37.59 4.16 -0.59
CA VAL A 614 -37.21 3.54 0.68
C VAL A 614 -35.95 4.20 1.20
N LYS A 615 -36.07 4.94 2.31
CA LYS A 615 -34.96 5.62 2.98
C LYS A 615 -34.35 4.72 4.04
N THR A 616 -33.03 4.48 3.95
CA THR A 616 -32.29 3.60 4.85
C THR A 616 -31.15 4.36 5.52
N LEU A 617 -30.98 4.19 6.84
CA LEU A 617 -29.80 4.69 7.57
C LEU A 617 -28.61 3.78 7.27
N VAL A 618 -27.73 4.21 6.38
CA VAL A 618 -26.57 3.41 5.93
C VAL A 618 -25.36 3.57 6.86
N GLY A 619 -25.30 4.66 7.63
CA GLY A 619 -24.12 5.00 8.41
C GLY A 619 -24.36 6.04 9.47
N GLN A 620 -23.49 6.05 10.47
CA GLN A 620 -23.38 7.12 11.47
C GLN A 620 -21.89 7.38 11.68
N THR A 621 -21.47 8.65 11.70
CA THR A 621 -20.06 9.04 11.87
C THR A 621 -19.94 10.42 12.53
N ARG A 622 -18.79 10.72 13.13
CA ARG A 622 -18.44 12.06 13.63
C ARG A 622 -17.64 12.87 12.61
N ASP A 623 -17.25 12.24 11.51
CA ASP A 623 -16.33 12.80 10.53
C ASP A 623 -17.04 13.63 9.46
N GLU A 624 -16.26 14.21 8.54
CA GLU A 624 -16.74 15.02 7.41
C GLU A 624 -16.94 14.19 6.12
N ALA A 625 -16.94 12.87 6.23
CA ALA A 625 -17.08 11.97 5.11
C ALA A 625 -17.72 10.64 5.54
N PHE A 626 -18.31 9.91 4.59
CA PHE A 626 -18.81 8.55 4.81
C PHE A 626 -18.74 7.73 3.53
N TYR A 627 -18.26 6.48 3.64
CA TYR A 627 -18.25 5.53 2.54
C TYR A 627 -19.43 4.56 2.64
N VAL A 628 -20.21 4.44 1.56
CA VAL A 628 -21.24 3.41 1.42
C VAL A 628 -20.66 2.29 0.54
N PRO A 629 -20.47 1.07 1.09
CA PRO A 629 -19.95 -0.06 0.33
C PRO A 629 -20.79 -0.40 -0.90
N LYS A 630 -20.17 -1.11 -1.84
CA LYS A 630 -20.77 -1.55 -3.10
C LYS A 630 -22.17 -2.17 -2.93
N PHE A 631 -23.10 -1.74 -3.78
CA PHE A 631 -24.47 -2.24 -3.89
C PHE A 631 -24.91 -2.33 -5.35
N VAL A 632 -25.83 -3.25 -5.62
CA VAL A 632 -26.39 -3.47 -6.96
C VAL A 632 -27.59 -2.55 -7.17
N ARG A 633 -27.66 -1.89 -8.32
CA ARG A 633 -28.81 -1.09 -8.78
C ARG A 633 -30.06 -1.94 -8.84
N GLU A 634 -31.18 -1.44 -8.34
CA GLU A 634 -32.48 -2.12 -8.44
C GLU A 634 -33.08 -1.96 -9.84
N ASP A 635 -33.97 -2.88 -10.24
CA ASP A 635 -34.71 -2.73 -11.49
C ASP A 635 -35.57 -1.44 -11.43
N ASP A 636 -35.62 -0.70 -12.54
CA ASP A 636 -36.33 0.60 -12.68
C ASP A 636 -35.79 1.77 -11.83
N GLU A 637 -34.65 1.61 -11.15
CA GLU A 637 -34.02 2.68 -10.37
C GLU A 637 -33.31 3.70 -11.30
N ASN A 638 -33.78 4.94 -11.35
CA ASN A 638 -33.19 6.00 -12.20
C ASN A 638 -32.24 6.93 -11.45
N SER A 639 -32.41 7.02 -10.13
CA SER A 639 -31.64 7.90 -9.26
C SER A 639 -31.73 7.42 -7.82
N LEU A 640 -30.77 7.84 -7.00
CA LEU A 640 -30.82 7.73 -5.54
C LEU A 640 -30.67 9.11 -4.90
N VAL A 641 -31.13 9.25 -3.66
CA VAL A 641 -30.92 10.45 -2.84
C VAL A 641 -30.01 10.10 -1.67
N VAL A 642 -28.92 10.84 -1.53
CA VAL A 642 -28.05 10.80 -0.35
C VAL A 642 -28.43 11.95 0.56
N SER A 643 -28.59 11.68 1.85
CA SER A 643 -28.95 12.68 2.84
C SER A 643 -28.05 12.57 4.08
N VAL A 644 -27.62 13.71 4.60
CA VAL A 644 -26.85 13.82 5.84
C VAL A 644 -27.64 14.67 6.83
N VAL A 645 -27.82 14.13 8.03
CA VAL A 645 -28.55 14.78 9.13
C VAL A 645 -27.61 14.99 10.29
N THR A 646 -27.46 16.24 10.75
CA THR A 646 -26.67 16.54 11.94
C THR A 646 -27.46 16.18 13.20
N VAL A 647 -26.83 15.43 14.11
CA VAL A 647 -27.37 15.09 15.42
C VAL A 647 -26.67 15.94 16.48
N THR A 648 -27.44 16.67 17.27
CA THR A 648 -26.91 17.55 18.33
C THR A 648 -26.64 16.78 19.63
N LYS A 649 -25.94 17.40 20.60
CA LYS A 649 -25.55 16.73 21.88
C LYS A 649 -26.72 16.25 22.75
N ASP A 650 -27.95 16.71 22.53
CA ASP A 650 -29.14 16.16 23.19
C ASP A 650 -29.78 14.98 22.41
N MET A 651 -29.07 14.46 21.40
CA MET A 651 -29.42 13.34 20.53
C MET A 651 -30.61 13.61 19.61
N LYS A 652 -30.89 14.88 19.30
CA LYS A 652 -31.93 15.25 18.33
C LYS A 652 -31.35 15.47 16.93
N GLN A 653 -32.07 14.93 15.95
CA GLN A 653 -31.84 15.17 14.53
C GLN A 653 -32.24 16.61 14.15
N GLY A 654 -31.35 17.29 13.44
CA GLY A 654 -31.59 18.58 12.80
C GLY A 654 -32.34 18.46 11.47
N GLU A 655 -32.31 19.54 10.68
CA GLU A 655 -32.82 19.50 9.31
C GLU A 655 -31.87 18.71 8.40
N GLU A 656 -32.46 18.05 7.41
CA GLU A 656 -31.76 17.19 6.46
C GLU A 656 -31.16 17.99 5.30
N VAL A 657 -29.93 17.65 4.91
CA VAL A 657 -29.29 18.12 3.68
C VAL A 657 -29.15 16.96 2.71
N SER A 658 -29.63 17.12 1.46
CA SER A 658 -29.70 16.04 0.49
C SER A 658 -29.12 16.40 -0.87
N ILE A 659 -28.64 15.38 -1.58
CA ILE A 659 -28.22 15.44 -2.99
C ILE A 659 -28.78 14.24 -3.76
N THR A 660 -29.26 14.48 -4.98
CA THR A 660 -29.74 13.42 -5.88
C THR A 660 -28.65 13.05 -6.88
N LYS A 661 -28.35 11.76 -7.02
CA LYS A 661 -27.46 11.22 -8.05
C LYS A 661 -28.25 10.36 -9.02
N ASN A 662 -28.07 10.59 -10.31
CA ASN A 662 -28.75 9.83 -11.36
C ASN A 662 -27.85 8.68 -11.80
N TYR A 663 -28.46 7.53 -12.02
CA TYR A 663 -27.75 6.43 -12.66
C TYR A 663 -27.53 6.76 -14.14
N PRO A 664 -26.40 6.34 -14.74
CA PRO A 664 -26.27 6.29 -16.17
C PRO A 664 -27.36 5.40 -16.79
N ALA A 665 -27.69 5.65 -18.06
CA ALA A 665 -28.59 4.78 -18.79
C ALA A 665 -27.92 3.41 -18.97
N MET A 666 -28.61 2.32 -18.62
CA MET A 666 -28.10 0.97 -18.90
C MET A 666 -27.89 0.79 -20.41
N THR A 667 -26.87 0.02 -20.76
CA THR A 667 -26.53 -0.34 -22.14
C THR A 667 -26.92 -1.79 -22.47
N ALA A 668 -26.73 -2.20 -23.73
CA ALA A 668 -26.85 -3.60 -24.10
C ALA A 668 -25.69 -4.40 -23.47
N PRO A 669 -25.87 -5.71 -23.16
CA PRO A 669 -24.84 -6.49 -22.48
C PRO A 669 -23.53 -6.52 -23.26
N GLU A 670 -22.41 -6.29 -22.62
CA GLU A 670 -21.10 -6.67 -23.15
C GLU A 670 -20.91 -8.16 -22.91
N VAL A 671 -20.38 -8.87 -23.90
CA VAL A 671 -20.38 -10.33 -23.91
C VAL A 671 -18.99 -10.85 -24.25
N SER A 672 -18.45 -11.74 -23.42
CA SER A 672 -17.31 -12.59 -23.74
C SER A 672 -17.77 -14.05 -23.83
N VAL A 673 -17.06 -14.86 -24.61
CA VAL A 673 -17.37 -16.29 -24.79
C VAL A 673 -16.12 -17.10 -24.53
N MET A 674 -16.24 -18.07 -23.63
CA MET A 674 -15.19 -19.05 -23.33
C MET A 674 -15.61 -20.43 -23.80
N ALA A 675 -14.63 -21.25 -24.16
CA ALA A 675 -14.80 -22.65 -24.51
C ALA A 675 -14.11 -23.53 -23.47
N SER A 676 -14.72 -24.65 -23.08
CA SER A 676 -14.10 -25.62 -22.18
C SER A 676 -12.87 -26.30 -22.79
N LYS A 677 -12.72 -26.23 -24.11
CA LYS A 677 -11.61 -26.76 -24.89
C LYS A 677 -11.57 -26.08 -26.26
N THR A 678 -10.40 -25.70 -26.74
CA THR A 678 -10.23 -25.05 -28.05
C THR A 678 -9.48 -25.92 -29.07
N LEU A 679 -8.95 -27.08 -28.67
CA LEU A 679 -8.46 -28.13 -29.56
C LEU A 679 -9.22 -29.43 -29.32
N VAL A 680 -9.93 -29.96 -30.31
CA VAL A 680 -10.71 -31.19 -30.18
C VAL A 680 -10.49 -32.16 -31.32
N THR A 681 -10.78 -33.45 -31.11
CA THR A 681 -10.81 -34.43 -32.20
C THR A 681 -12.21 -34.53 -32.81
N PRO A 682 -12.36 -34.97 -34.09
CA PRO A 682 -13.67 -35.14 -34.71
C PRO A 682 -14.62 -36.02 -33.88
N GLY A 683 -15.81 -35.49 -33.60
CA GLY A 683 -16.87 -36.12 -32.80
C GLY A 683 -16.90 -35.68 -31.33
N GLU A 684 -15.90 -34.94 -30.85
CA GLU A 684 -15.89 -34.39 -29.48
C GLU A 684 -16.92 -33.25 -29.30
N GLN A 685 -17.36 -33.09 -28.05
CA GLN A 685 -18.27 -32.02 -27.63
C GLN A 685 -17.51 -30.96 -26.82
N VAL A 686 -17.78 -29.69 -27.11
CA VAL A 686 -17.24 -28.54 -26.37
C VAL A 686 -18.38 -27.82 -25.69
N THR A 687 -18.17 -27.42 -24.43
CA THR A 687 -19.08 -26.54 -23.71
C THR A 687 -18.61 -25.10 -23.86
N PHE A 688 -19.51 -24.21 -24.26
CA PHE A 688 -19.29 -22.78 -24.34
C PHE A 688 -20.05 -22.08 -23.23
N THR A 689 -19.42 -21.07 -22.62
CA THR A 689 -20.01 -20.21 -21.60
C THR A 689 -19.90 -18.77 -22.05
N ALA A 690 -21.01 -18.03 -22.04
CA ALA A 690 -21.04 -16.60 -22.28
C ALA A 690 -21.09 -15.86 -20.94
N THR A 691 -20.11 -14.99 -20.68
CA THR A 691 -20.16 -14.05 -19.57
C THR A 691 -20.68 -12.72 -20.09
N ALA A 692 -21.66 -12.14 -19.39
CA ALA A 692 -22.25 -10.87 -19.80
C ALA A 692 -22.63 -10.00 -18.60
N ASN A 693 -22.35 -8.71 -18.70
CA ASN A 693 -22.77 -7.68 -17.73
C ASN A 693 -24.15 -7.10 -18.10
N MET A 694 -24.59 -6.07 -17.36
CA MET A 694 -25.83 -5.32 -17.60
C MET A 694 -27.09 -6.20 -17.49
N LYS A 695 -27.14 -7.05 -16.45
CA LYS A 695 -28.28 -7.92 -16.12
C LYS A 695 -28.84 -8.69 -17.33
N PRO A 696 -28.09 -9.62 -17.93
CA PRO A 696 -28.53 -10.36 -19.11
C PRO A 696 -29.76 -11.23 -18.82
N LYS A 697 -30.74 -11.24 -19.73
CA LYS A 697 -32.01 -11.98 -19.59
C LYS A 697 -32.18 -13.11 -20.60
N THR A 698 -31.61 -12.99 -21.79
CA THR A 698 -31.77 -13.98 -22.87
C THR A 698 -30.46 -14.33 -23.52
N TYR A 699 -30.29 -15.60 -23.90
CA TYR A 699 -29.14 -16.12 -24.64
C TYR A 699 -29.62 -16.99 -25.80
N GLU A 700 -29.07 -16.77 -26.99
CA GLU A 700 -29.38 -17.54 -28.19
C GLU A 700 -28.07 -17.95 -28.88
N TRP A 701 -27.74 -19.24 -28.83
CA TRP A 701 -26.53 -19.79 -29.42
C TRP A 701 -26.75 -20.28 -30.85
N THR A 702 -25.80 -20.01 -31.75
CA THR A 702 -25.84 -20.48 -33.14
C THR A 702 -24.65 -21.39 -33.41
N ALA A 703 -24.92 -22.64 -33.83
CA ALA A 703 -23.86 -23.54 -34.27
C ALA A 703 -23.33 -23.15 -35.66
N PRO A 704 -22.01 -23.12 -35.87
CA PRO A 704 -21.41 -22.92 -37.19
C PRO A 704 -21.66 -24.12 -38.11
N ALA A 705 -21.49 -23.92 -39.42
CA ALA A 705 -21.52 -25.03 -40.38
C ALA A 705 -20.44 -26.06 -40.05
N GLY A 706 -20.77 -27.36 -40.09
CA GLY A 706 -19.87 -28.47 -39.67
C GLY A 706 -19.97 -28.84 -38.18
N ALA A 707 -20.67 -28.01 -37.37
CA ALA A 707 -20.95 -28.30 -35.96
C ALA A 707 -22.45 -28.53 -35.70
N LYS A 708 -22.77 -29.19 -34.58
CA LYS A 708 -24.16 -29.44 -34.13
C LYS A 708 -24.35 -28.90 -32.72
N LEU A 709 -25.33 -28.02 -32.54
CA LEU A 709 -25.79 -27.63 -31.20
C LEU A 709 -26.51 -28.81 -30.55
N ILE A 710 -25.93 -29.36 -29.49
CA ILE A 710 -26.44 -30.53 -28.77
C ILE A 710 -27.43 -30.10 -27.69
N SER A 711 -27.07 -29.08 -26.91
CA SER A 711 -27.91 -28.50 -25.87
C SER A 711 -27.53 -27.04 -25.63
N GLN A 712 -28.46 -26.28 -25.05
CA GLN A 712 -28.19 -24.96 -24.50
C GLN A 712 -29.00 -24.77 -23.21
N ASN A 713 -28.42 -24.06 -22.25
CA ASN A 713 -29.07 -23.67 -21.02
C ASN A 713 -28.60 -22.26 -20.63
N GLY A 714 -29.37 -21.25 -21.03
CA GLY A 714 -29.04 -19.84 -20.79
C GLY A 714 -27.66 -19.49 -21.33
N ASN A 715 -26.77 -19.07 -20.43
CA ASN A 715 -25.42 -18.65 -20.76
C ASN A 715 -24.48 -19.78 -21.18
N THR A 716 -24.94 -21.04 -21.24
CA THR A 716 -24.12 -22.18 -21.68
C THR A 716 -24.70 -22.89 -22.90
N ALA A 717 -23.82 -23.42 -23.75
CA ALA A 717 -24.18 -24.27 -24.88
C ALA A 717 -23.17 -25.41 -25.09
N VAL A 718 -23.65 -26.58 -25.48
CA VAL A 718 -22.78 -27.72 -25.86
C VAL A 718 -22.90 -27.93 -27.36
N MET A 719 -21.79 -27.91 -28.08
CA MET A 719 -21.75 -28.21 -29.51
C MET A 719 -20.80 -29.38 -29.80
N GLN A 720 -21.17 -30.22 -30.76
CA GLN A 720 -20.34 -31.31 -31.28
C GLN A 720 -19.73 -30.91 -32.62
N PHE A 721 -18.44 -31.22 -32.83
CA PHE A 721 -17.73 -30.89 -34.06
C PHE A 721 -17.32 -32.17 -34.78
N ASP A 722 -17.90 -32.44 -35.96
CA ASP A 722 -17.71 -33.73 -36.65
C ASP A 722 -16.65 -33.68 -37.77
N GLU A 723 -16.25 -32.48 -38.20
CA GLU A 723 -15.33 -32.27 -39.34
C GLU A 723 -14.11 -31.47 -38.87
N GLU A 724 -12.92 -31.79 -39.40
CA GLU A 724 -11.69 -31.03 -39.12
C GLU A 724 -11.78 -29.59 -39.64
N GLY A 725 -11.13 -28.66 -38.93
CA GLY A 725 -11.06 -27.26 -39.32
C GLY A 725 -11.18 -26.27 -38.15
N LEU A 726 -11.21 -24.98 -38.48
CA LEU A 726 -11.36 -23.87 -37.54
C LEU A 726 -12.80 -23.34 -37.52
N TYR A 727 -13.37 -23.22 -36.33
CA TYR A 727 -14.77 -22.87 -36.11
C TYR A 727 -14.91 -21.56 -35.34
N SER A 728 -15.81 -20.70 -35.82
CA SER A 728 -16.20 -19.45 -35.15
C SER A 728 -17.51 -19.67 -34.37
N ILE A 729 -17.56 -19.19 -33.13
CA ILE A 729 -18.69 -19.45 -32.22
C ILE A 729 -19.46 -18.17 -31.97
N SER A 730 -20.79 -18.24 -32.05
CA SER A 730 -21.65 -17.05 -31.92
C SER A 730 -22.75 -17.23 -30.89
N VAL A 731 -22.96 -16.18 -30.09
CA VAL A 731 -24.06 -16.05 -29.14
C VAL A 731 -24.69 -14.67 -29.26
N LYS A 732 -26.01 -14.62 -29.15
CA LYS A 732 -26.77 -13.38 -29.01
C LYS A 732 -27.29 -13.27 -27.58
N VAL A 733 -26.93 -12.20 -26.89
CA VAL A 733 -27.32 -11.93 -25.50
C VAL A 733 -28.20 -10.69 -25.46
N GLY A 734 -29.24 -10.68 -24.63
CA GLY A 734 -30.17 -9.56 -24.53
C GLY A 734 -30.59 -9.23 -23.11
N ASN A 735 -30.82 -7.95 -22.84
CA ASN A 735 -31.46 -7.42 -21.64
C ASN A 735 -32.68 -6.56 -22.04
N ASP A 736 -33.23 -5.77 -21.10
CA ASP A 736 -34.40 -4.92 -21.37
C ASP A 736 -34.12 -3.75 -22.32
N VAL A 737 -32.84 -3.38 -22.48
CA VAL A 737 -32.41 -2.23 -23.30
C VAL A 737 -32.10 -2.64 -24.72
N GLY A 738 -31.41 -3.78 -24.91
CA GLY A 738 -30.93 -4.19 -26.22
C GLY A 738 -30.33 -5.58 -26.27
N THR A 739 -29.73 -5.89 -27.42
CA THR A 739 -29.10 -7.18 -27.68
C THR A 739 -27.72 -7.03 -28.29
N THR A 740 -26.77 -7.84 -27.85
CA THR A 740 -25.41 -7.93 -28.38
C THR A 740 -25.23 -9.27 -29.10
N ASN A 741 -24.78 -9.21 -30.35
CA ASN A 741 -24.35 -10.39 -31.10
C ASN A 741 -22.83 -10.50 -30.99
N LYS A 742 -22.34 -11.54 -30.32
CA LYS A 742 -20.92 -11.79 -30.14
C LYS A 742 -20.51 -13.00 -30.96
N THR A 743 -19.48 -12.84 -31.79
CA THR A 743 -18.85 -13.93 -32.54
C THR A 743 -17.37 -13.98 -32.20
N GLU A 744 -16.91 -15.08 -31.63
CA GLU A 744 -15.49 -15.38 -31.45
C GLU A 744 -14.99 -16.15 -32.67
N ALA A 745 -14.16 -15.48 -33.48
CA ALA A 745 -13.66 -16.04 -34.72
C ALA A 745 -12.56 -17.07 -34.46
N ASN A 746 -12.66 -18.24 -35.10
CA ASN A 746 -11.69 -19.34 -35.02
C ASN A 746 -11.37 -19.78 -33.58
N LEU A 747 -12.39 -19.86 -32.71
CA LEU A 747 -12.24 -20.21 -31.30
C LEU A 747 -11.91 -21.69 -31.09
N VAL A 748 -12.43 -22.59 -31.94
CA VAL A 748 -12.21 -24.04 -31.81
C VAL A 748 -11.54 -24.58 -33.05
N GLU A 749 -10.44 -25.31 -32.85
CA GLU A 749 -9.76 -26.11 -33.86
C GLU A 749 -10.10 -27.59 -33.66
N VAL A 750 -10.46 -28.26 -34.76
CA VAL A 750 -10.73 -29.70 -34.80
C VAL A 750 -9.62 -30.38 -35.59
N SER A 751 -8.85 -31.27 -34.96
CA SER A 751 -7.73 -32.00 -35.57
C SER A 751 -7.58 -33.39 -34.95
N SER A 752 -7.34 -34.42 -35.77
CA SER A 752 -7.03 -35.77 -35.29
C SER A 752 -5.56 -35.98 -34.90
N ASP A 753 -4.66 -35.14 -35.40
CA ASP A 753 -3.23 -35.44 -35.45
C ASP A 753 -2.38 -34.51 -34.55
N LYS A 754 -2.95 -33.42 -34.04
CA LYS A 754 -2.23 -32.42 -33.23
C LYS A 754 -2.08 -32.83 -31.77
N THR A 755 -0.86 -32.81 -31.25
CA THR A 755 -0.51 -33.03 -29.83
C THR A 755 -0.01 -31.75 -29.18
N LEU A 756 -0.23 -31.60 -27.87
CA LEU A 756 0.20 -30.44 -27.08
C LEU A 756 1.18 -30.86 -25.99
N ASP A 757 2.26 -30.10 -25.84
CA ASP A 757 3.28 -30.27 -24.81
C ASP A 757 3.37 -29.02 -23.93
N ASN A 758 3.93 -29.14 -22.71
CA ASN A 758 4.25 -27.97 -21.87
C ASN A 758 5.49 -27.28 -22.45
N VAL A 759 5.26 -26.23 -23.24
CA VAL A 759 6.31 -25.53 -23.97
C VAL A 759 7.04 -24.48 -23.13
N ALA A 760 6.58 -24.21 -21.90
CA ALA A 760 7.25 -23.34 -20.94
C ALA A 760 8.28 -24.09 -20.08
N GLU A 761 8.20 -25.43 -20.00
CA GLU A 761 9.10 -26.23 -19.14
C GLU A 761 10.57 -26.08 -19.59
N GLY A 762 11.44 -25.72 -18.63
CA GLY A 762 12.87 -25.55 -18.84
C GLY A 762 13.25 -24.34 -19.69
N LYS A 763 12.32 -23.41 -19.94
CA LYS A 763 12.54 -22.20 -20.72
C LYS A 763 13.19 -21.09 -19.89
N THR A 764 13.21 -19.87 -20.41
CA THR A 764 13.87 -18.73 -19.77
C THR A 764 12.88 -17.68 -19.29
N ILE A 765 13.18 -17.08 -18.14
CA ILE A 765 12.51 -15.87 -17.66
C ILE A 765 13.21 -14.67 -18.31
N HIS A 766 12.49 -13.91 -19.11
CA HIS A 766 13.00 -12.69 -19.73
C HIS A 766 13.10 -11.56 -18.70
N SER A 767 12.04 -11.34 -17.92
CA SER A 767 11.96 -10.27 -16.92
C SER A 767 10.82 -10.50 -15.92
N VAL A 768 10.91 -9.90 -14.73
CA VAL A 768 9.92 -10.01 -13.65
C VAL A 768 9.77 -8.68 -12.90
N SER A 769 8.58 -8.41 -12.34
CA SER A 769 8.30 -7.19 -11.54
C SER A 769 8.92 -7.19 -10.14
N GLY A 770 9.24 -8.37 -9.60
CA GLY A 770 9.87 -8.55 -8.29
C GLY A 770 9.91 -10.00 -7.84
N GLU A 771 10.77 -10.30 -6.88
CA GLU A 771 10.97 -11.64 -6.30
C GLU A 771 11.73 -11.56 -4.96
N ILE A 772 11.67 -12.64 -4.15
CA ILE A 772 12.44 -12.75 -2.90
C ILE A 772 13.70 -13.60 -3.16
N ALA A 773 14.63 -13.03 -3.92
CA ALA A 773 15.85 -13.75 -4.36
C ALA A 773 16.71 -14.28 -3.20
N ALA A 774 16.73 -13.59 -2.05
CA ALA A 774 17.52 -13.98 -0.89
C ALA A 774 17.10 -15.34 -0.27
N SER A 775 15.82 -15.72 -0.39
CA SER A 775 15.34 -17.04 0.07
C SER A 775 15.31 -18.09 -1.03
N GLY A 776 15.58 -17.71 -2.29
CA GLY A 776 15.49 -18.59 -3.46
C GLY A 776 14.09 -18.64 -4.10
N GLU A 777 13.16 -17.77 -3.67
CA GLU A 777 11.79 -17.71 -4.18
C GLU A 777 11.68 -16.84 -5.45
N VAL A 778 12.29 -17.34 -6.52
CA VAL A 778 12.51 -16.62 -7.79
C VAL A 778 11.55 -17.07 -8.89
N ALA A 779 11.35 -16.22 -9.89
CA ALA A 779 10.45 -16.49 -11.01
C ALA A 779 10.79 -17.75 -11.81
N SER A 780 12.08 -18.13 -11.91
CA SER A 780 12.49 -19.33 -12.65
C SER A 780 11.97 -20.64 -12.07
N ASN A 781 11.52 -20.65 -10.81
CA ASN A 781 10.94 -21.83 -10.19
C ASN A 781 9.62 -22.24 -10.84
N ILE A 782 8.87 -21.32 -11.47
CA ILE A 782 7.53 -21.65 -12.01
C ILE A 782 7.59 -22.37 -13.36
N ILE A 783 8.76 -22.55 -13.95
CA ILE A 783 8.94 -23.19 -15.25
C ILE A 783 9.89 -24.40 -15.17
N ASP A 784 10.13 -24.93 -13.98
CA ASP A 784 11.08 -26.03 -13.75
C ASP A 784 10.43 -27.43 -13.86
N GLY A 785 9.10 -27.49 -14.07
CA GLY A 785 8.34 -28.71 -14.19
C GLY A 785 7.98 -29.35 -12.85
N ARG A 786 8.20 -28.66 -11.72
CA ARG A 786 7.99 -29.19 -10.38
C ARG A 786 6.86 -28.45 -9.68
N TYR A 787 5.86 -29.21 -9.22
CA TYR A 787 4.67 -28.66 -8.56
C TYR A 787 4.26 -29.43 -7.29
N SER A 788 5.05 -30.42 -6.87
CA SER A 788 4.76 -31.21 -5.65
C SER A 788 6.02 -31.68 -4.93
N GLY A 789 5.92 -31.85 -3.61
CA GLY A 789 7.02 -32.33 -2.77
C GLY A 789 8.18 -31.35 -2.66
N LEU A 790 7.88 -30.05 -2.74
CA LEU A 790 8.85 -28.96 -2.76
C LEU A 790 9.05 -28.33 -1.37
N SER A 791 10.20 -27.70 -1.18
CA SER A 791 10.40 -26.79 -0.05
C SER A 791 9.60 -25.51 -0.27
N VAL A 792 9.18 -24.83 0.81
CA VAL A 792 8.50 -23.53 0.77
C VAL A 792 9.27 -22.45 -0.01
N HIS A 793 10.57 -22.63 -0.23
CA HIS A 793 11.39 -21.67 -0.97
C HIS A 793 11.47 -21.92 -2.49
N GLN A 794 10.81 -22.96 -3.01
CA GLN A 794 10.87 -23.33 -4.42
C GLN A 794 9.61 -22.90 -5.17
N LYS A 795 9.31 -21.61 -5.08
CA LYS A 795 8.17 -20.94 -5.71
C LYS A 795 8.58 -19.57 -6.20
N TRP A 796 7.74 -18.88 -6.95
CA TRP A 796 7.85 -17.44 -7.14
C TRP A 796 7.01 -16.70 -6.10
N CYS A 797 7.64 -15.79 -5.36
CA CYS A 797 7.00 -15.05 -4.28
C CYS A 797 7.40 -13.58 -4.33
N VAL A 798 6.40 -12.69 -4.22
CA VAL A 798 6.57 -11.24 -4.12
C VAL A 798 5.27 -10.62 -3.57
N GLY A 799 5.37 -9.50 -2.86
CA GLY A 799 4.20 -8.79 -2.32
C GLY A 799 4.38 -7.27 -2.31
N GLY A 800 3.37 -6.54 -1.83
CA GLY A 800 3.44 -5.09 -1.60
C GLY A 800 2.94 -4.21 -2.76
N SER A 801 2.41 -4.82 -3.82
CA SER A 801 1.81 -4.11 -4.96
C SER A 801 0.46 -4.74 -5.32
N LYS A 802 -0.44 -3.95 -5.91
CA LYS A 802 -1.74 -4.43 -6.45
C LYS A 802 -1.59 -5.37 -7.66
N GLU A 803 -0.44 -5.32 -8.32
CA GLU A 803 -0.15 -6.09 -9.53
C GLU A 803 1.32 -6.51 -9.52
N HIS A 804 1.58 -7.74 -9.97
CA HIS A 804 2.92 -8.25 -10.28
C HIS A 804 2.90 -8.92 -11.65
N TRP A 805 4.06 -9.11 -12.27
CA TRP A 805 4.14 -9.76 -13.58
C TRP A 805 5.46 -10.51 -13.80
N VAL A 806 5.40 -11.53 -14.66
CA VAL A 806 6.56 -12.29 -15.16
C VAL A 806 6.42 -12.48 -16.67
N ILE A 807 7.52 -12.30 -17.41
CA ILE A 807 7.61 -12.58 -18.85
C ILE A 807 8.47 -13.82 -19.07
N ILE A 808 7.85 -14.86 -19.63
CA ILE A 808 8.48 -16.12 -20.01
C ILE A 808 8.79 -16.05 -21.51
N ASP A 809 10.04 -16.32 -21.87
CA ASP A 809 10.46 -16.50 -23.26
C ASP A 809 10.49 -18.01 -23.59
N LEU A 810 9.58 -18.44 -24.46
CA LEU A 810 9.49 -19.83 -24.94
C LEU A 810 10.62 -20.19 -25.93
N GLU A 811 11.51 -19.23 -26.23
CA GLU A 811 12.70 -19.30 -27.11
C GLU A 811 12.38 -19.39 -28.61
N GLN A 812 11.18 -19.89 -28.93
CA GLN A 812 10.62 -19.94 -30.28
C GLN A 812 9.10 -19.76 -30.22
N PRO A 813 8.43 -19.39 -31.34
CA PRO A 813 6.98 -19.32 -31.38
C PRO A 813 6.34 -20.70 -31.30
N TYR A 814 5.27 -20.80 -30.52
CA TYR A 814 4.40 -21.96 -30.44
C TYR A 814 2.96 -21.55 -30.74
N GLN A 815 2.16 -22.45 -31.29
CA GLN A 815 0.71 -22.27 -31.32
C GLN A 815 0.15 -22.71 -29.97
N LEU A 816 -0.19 -21.76 -29.10
CA LEU A 816 -0.66 -21.97 -27.73
C LEU A 816 -2.18 -22.19 -27.69
N TYR A 817 -2.61 -23.08 -26.78
CA TYR A 817 -4.01 -23.48 -26.64
C TYR A 817 -4.57 -23.35 -25.23
N TRP A 818 -3.75 -23.56 -24.19
CA TRP A 818 -4.20 -23.41 -22.82
C TRP A 818 -3.04 -23.25 -21.84
N PHE A 819 -3.37 -22.77 -20.64
CA PHE A 819 -2.42 -22.57 -19.54
C PHE A 819 -2.87 -23.30 -18.30
N LYS A 820 -1.88 -23.66 -17.46
CA LYS A 820 -2.10 -24.26 -16.16
C LYS A 820 -1.22 -23.62 -15.11
N ILE A 821 -1.82 -23.21 -14.00
CA ILE A 821 -1.13 -22.53 -12.91
C ILE A 821 -1.36 -23.32 -11.62
N TYR A 822 -0.30 -23.63 -10.90
CA TYR A 822 -0.36 -24.23 -9.56
C TYR A 822 -0.14 -23.13 -8.52
N ASP A 823 -1.20 -22.84 -7.77
CA ASP A 823 -1.24 -21.70 -6.86
C ASP A 823 -0.89 -22.08 -5.40
N ALA A 824 -0.88 -21.08 -4.52
CA ALA A 824 -0.41 -21.09 -3.15
C ALA A 824 -0.91 -22.31 -2.36
N SER A 825 -2.23 -22.52 -2.31
CA SER A 825 -2.86 -23.60 -1.55
C SER A 825 -2.65 -24.99 -2.15
N THR A 826 -2.00 -25.12 -3.31
CA THR A 826 -1.50 -26.42 -3.80
C THR A 826 -0.51 -27.05 -2.82
N ASN A 827 0.40 -26.25 -2.26
CA ASN A 827 1.47 -26.73 -1.38
C ASN A 827 1.51 -26.01 -0.02
N GLU A 828 0.81 -24.88 0.16
CA GLU A 828 0.73 -24.10 1.41
C GLU A 828 -0.73 -23.96 1.87
N ALA A 829 -1.23 -24.92 2.65
CA ALA A 829 -2.60 -24.87 3.16
C ALA A 829 -2.84 -23.63 4.04
N GLY A 830 -3.98 -22.95 3.82
CA GLY A 830 -4.34 -21.74 4.56
C GLY A 830 -3.71 -20.46 4.02
N THR A 831 -3.21 -20.48 2.78
CA THR A 831 -2.78 -19.28 2.05
C THR A 831 -3.74 -19.00 0.89
N ASP A 832 -4.02 -17.71 0.67
CA ASP A 832 -4.95 -17.29 -0.38
C ASP A 832 -4.37 -17.57 -1.77
N ASN A 833 -5.18 -18.17 -2.64
CA ASN A 833 -4.87 -18.26 -4.07
C ASN A 833 -5.20 -16.93 -4.76
N LEU A 834 -4.74 -16.80 -6.00
CA LEU A 834 -5.05 -15.70 -6.88
C LEU A 834 -6.55 -15.64 -7.14
N ASN A 835 -7.14 -14.51 -6.78
CA ASN A 835 -8.51 -14.21 -7.18
C ASN A 835 -8.59 -13.72 -8.63
N CYS A 836 -7.60 -12.95 -9.08
CA CYS A 836 -7.55 -12.39 -10.43
C CYS A 836 -6.15 -12.52 -11.07
N TYR A 837 -6.13 -12.77 -12.38
CA TYR A 837 -4.90 -12.78 -13.18
C TYR A 837 -5.16 -12.57 -14.67
N ARG A 838 -4.18 -12.01 -15.38
CA ARG A 838 -4.16 -11.91 -16.84
C ARG A 838 -3.03 -12.74 -17.45
N ILE A 839 -3.24 -13.20 -18.67
CA ILE A 839 -2.20 -13.77 -19.52
C ILE A 839 -2.22 -13.06 -20.86
N GLU A 840 -1.05 -12.56 -21.25
CA GLU A 840 -0.85 -11.82 -22.48
C GLU A 840 0.26 -12.47 -23.31
N LEU A 841 0.11 -12.41 -24.62
CA LEU A 841 0.98 -13.08 -25.58
C LEU A 841 1.65 -12.09 -26.52
N SER A 842 2.91 -12.34 -26.85
CA SER A 842 3.68 -11.53 -27.80
C SER A 842 4.63 -12.37 -28.65
N ASN A 843 5.01 -11.83 -29.81
CA ASN A 843 6.10 -12.36 -30.64
C ASN A 843 7.32 -11.41 -30.70
N ASP A 844 7.20 -10.18 -30.21
CA ASP A 844 8.17 -9.11 -30.40
C ASP A 844 8.47 -8.28 -29.12
N LEU A 845 7.87 -8.65 -27.98
CA LEU A 845 7.90 -7.95 -26.68
C LEU A 845 7.28 -6.54 -26.67
N ASN A 846 6.82 -6.04 -27.82
CA ASN A 846 6.25 -4.69 -27.96
C ASN A 846 4.73 -4.74 -28.09
N SER A 847 4.24 -5.69 -28.88
CA SER A 847 2.83 -5.90 -29.18
C SER A 847 2.32 -7.05 -28.30
N TRP A 848 1.42 -6.74 -27.37
CA TRP A 848 0.84 -7.72 -26.43
C TRP A 848 -0.65 -7.93 -26.74
N THR A 849 -1.07 -9.19 -26.75
CA THR A 849 -2.47 -9.59 -26.90
C THR A 849 -2.93 -10.29 -25.62
N GLU A 850 -3.87 -9.70 -24.91
CA GLU A 850 -4.53 -10.36 -23.78
C GLU A 850 -5.39 -11.53 -24.28
N VAL A 851 -5.16 -12.71 -23.70
CA VAL A 851 -5.88 -13.93 -24.04
C VAL A 851 -6.69 -14.49 -22.87
N ILE A 852 -6.36 -14.09 -21.64
CA ILE A 852 -7.08 -14.41 -20.42
C ILE A 852 -7.11 -13.17 -19.53
N ASP A 853 -8.30 -12.85 -19.00
CA ASP A 853 -8.52 -11.93 -17.88
C ASP A 853 -9.50 -12.61 -16.92
N ALA A 854 -8.94 -13.34 -15.96
CA ALA A 854 -9.68 -14.17 -15.03
C ALA A 854 -9.92 -13.40 -13.72
N THR A 855 -11.14 -13.51 -13.18
CA THR A 855 -11.56 -12.91 -11.91
C THR A 855 -12.42 -13.88 -11.11
N GLY A 856 -12.42 -13.77 -9.78
CA GLY A 856 -13.25 -14.61 -8.91
C GLY A 856 -12.76 -16.06 -8.77
N ARG A 857 -11.43 -16.30 -8.86
CA ARG A 857 -10.82 -17.64 -8.94
C ARG A 857 -10.15 -18.11 -7.64
N GLY A 858 -10.28 -17.37 -6.54
CA GLY A 858 -9.54 -17.66 -5.29
C GLY A 858 -9.80 -19.03 -4.65
N ASP A 859 -10.91 -19.69 -4.99
CA ASP A 859 -11.24 -21.04 -4.49
C ASP A 859 -10.49 -22.18 -5.24
N GLU A 860 -9.75 -21.85 -6.29
CA GLU A 860 -9.06 -22.82 -7.14
C GLU A 860 -7.57 -22.93 -6.77
N ASN A 861 -7.12 -24.13 -6.38
CA ASN A 861 -5.69 -24.37 -6.16
C ASN A 861 -4.92 -24.51 -7.48
N ILE A 862 -5.62 -24.90 -8.54
CA ILE A 862 -5.06 -25.13 -9.87
C ILE A 862 -5.98 -24.44 -10.87
N HIS A 863 -5.46 -23.43 -11.56
CA HIS A 863 -6.17 -22.74 -12.61
C HIS A 863 -5.88 -23.38 -13.97
N GLU A 864 -6.91 -23.65 -14.75
CA GLU A 864 -6.80 -24.18 -16.11
C GLU A 864 -7.66 -23.34 -17.05
N ASP A 865 -7.04 -22.76 -18.08
CA ASP A 865 -7.71 -21.85 -19.02
C ASP A 865 -7.35 -22.15 -20.46
N TRP A 866 -8.37 -22.47 -21.26
CA TRP A 866 -8.24 -22.63 -22.70
C TRP A 866 -8.39 -21.29 -23.41
N ILE A 867 -7.47 -21.03 -24.32
CA ILE A 867 -7.45 -19.83 -25.15
C ILE A 867 -7.78 -20.18 -26.58
N LYS A 868 -8.24 -19.18 -27.33
CA LYS A 868 -8.25 -19.26 -28.79
C LYS A 868 -6.84 -19.64 -29.28
N PRO A 869 -6.69 -20.56 -30.25
CA PRO A 869 -5.39 -20.95 -30.78
C PRO A 869 -4.60 -19.71 -31.25
N THR A 870 -3.46 -19.44 -30.59
CA THR A 870 -2.71 -18.19 -30.78
C THR A 870 -1.22 -18.46 -30.88
N VAL A 871 -0.54 -17.84 -31.84
CA VAL A 871 0.92 -17.99 -32.01
C VAL A 871 1.64 -16.95 -31.17
N ALA A 872 2.54 -17.42 -30.30
CA ALA A 872 3.35 -16.55 -29.46
C ALA A 872 4.68 -17.20 -29.08
N ARG A 873 5.69 -16.35 -28.86
CA ARG A 873 6.96 -16.71 -28.23
C ARG A 873 7.00 -16.29 -26.76
N TYR A 874 6.43 -15.14 -26.44
CA TYR A 874 6.49 -14.57 -25.10
C TYR A 874 5.14 -14.69 -24.44
N VAL A 875 5.16 -15.10 -23.17
CA VAL A 875 3.98 -15.16 -22.31
C VAL A 875 4.21 -14.22 -21.13
N ARG A 876 3.32 -13.24 -20.94
CA ARG A 876 3.31 -12.40 -19.76
C ARG A 876 2.16 -12.85 -18.85
N PHE A 877 2.50 -13.27 -17.64
CA PHE A 877 1.55 -13.66 -16.61
C PHE A 877 1.47 -12.56 -15.55
N VAL A 878 0.27 -12.08 -15.27
CA VAL A 878 0.00 -10.88 -14.47
C VAL A 878 -1.04 -11.17 -13.37
N PRO A 879 -0.65 -11.65 -12.19
CA PRO A 879 -1.53 -11.69 -11.02
C PRO A 879 -1.83 -10.27 -10.50
N TYR A 880 -3.09 -10.00 -10.13
CA TYR A 880 -3.53 -8.68 -9.68
C TYR A 880 -4.72 -8.70 -8.69
N ASP A 881 -4.97 -7.56 -8.05
CA ASP A 881 -6.20 -7.23 -7.33
C ASP A 881 -6.51 -5.72 -7.50
N GLU A 882 -7.76 -5.37 -7.76
CA GLU A 882 -8.16 -3.98 -8.04
C GLU A 882 -8.19 -3.11 -6.77
N ASP A 883 -8.45 -3.73 -5.62
CA ASP A 883 -8.81 -3.06 -4.38
C ASP A 883 -7.63 -2.98 -3.42
N ALA A 884 -6.81 -4.03 -3.32
CA ALA A 884 -5.76 -4.18 -2.31
C ALA A 884 -4.41 -4.69 -2.88
N PRO A 885 -3.27 -4.38 -2.22
CA PRO A 885 -2.00 -5.02 -2.56
C PRO A 885 -2.05 -6.54 -2.35
N ILE A 886 -1.42 -7.30 -3.24
CA ILE A 886 -1.37 -8.76 -3.18
C ILE A 886 0.02 -9.27 -2.84
N THR A 887 0.06 -10.49 -2.29
CA THR A 887 1.26 -11.31 -2.16
C THR A 887 1.06 -12.61 -2.92
N ILE A 888 1.88 -12.86 -3.94
CA ILE A 888 1.74 -14.04 -4.80
C ILE A 888 2.65 -15.18 -4.34
N ARG A 889 2.22 -16.43 -4.55
CA ARG A 889 2.96 -17.65 -4.18
C ARG A 889 2.74 -18.74 -5.24
N ILE A 890 3.41 -18.60 -6.38
CA ILE A 890 3.16 -19.43 -7.56
C ILE A 890 4.17 -20.57 -7.65
N TRP A 891 3.68 -21.79 -7.77
CA TRP A 891 4.51 -22.99 -7.75
C TRP A 891 4.94 -23.44 -9.13
N GLU A 892 4.05 -23.34 -10.12
CA GLU A 892 4.31 -23.78 -11.48
C GLU A 892 3.34 -23.06 -12.43
N PHE A 893 3.85 -22.67 -13.60
CA PHE A 893 3.15 -22.09 -14.72
C PHE A 893 3.47 -22.91 -15.97
N GLN A 894 2.44 -23.48 -16.58
CA GLN A 894 2.57 -24.32 -17.76
C GLN A 894 1.83 -23.67 -18.92
N ALA A 895 2.50 -23.62 -20.07
CA ALA A 895 1.90 -23.18 -21.33
C ALA A 895 1.84 -24.39 -22.26
N TYR A 896 0.64 -24.77 -22.68
CA TYR A 896 0.46 -25.91 -23.57
C TYR A 896 0.29 -25.45 -25.01
N GLY A 897 1.21 -25.89 -25.86
CA GLY A 897 1.28 -25.51 -27.26
C GLY A 897 1.71 -26.65 -28.17
N ALA A 898 1.44 -26.47 -29.46
CA ALA A 898 1.97 -27.33 -30.51
C ALA A 898 3.18 -26.64 -31.17
N GLU A 899 4.22 -27.43 -31.45
CA GLU A 899 5.31 -26.99 -32.32
C GLU A 899 4.81 -26.73 -33.73
N SER A 900 5.47 -25.80 -34.41
CA SER A 900 5.20 -25.52 -35.80
C SER A 900 5.69 -26.69 -36.68
N PRO A 901 4.91 -27.17 -37.65
CA PRO A 901 5.39 -28.09 -38.68
C PRO A 901 6.33 -27.39 -39.68
N LEU A 902 6.34 -26.05 -39.71
CA LEU A 902 7.24 -25.25 -40.53
C LEU A 902 8.66 -25.28 -39.96
N SER A 903 9.67 -25.29 -40.81
CA SER A 903 11.06 -25.07 -40.43
C SER A 903 11.73 -24.00 -41.29
N ILE A 904 12.68 -23.29 -40.69
CA ILE A 904 13.56 -22.35 -41.38
C ILE A 904 14.99 -22.60 -40.90
N ASP A 905 15.90 -22.85 -41.84
CA ASP A 905 17.26 -23.24 -41.49
C ASP A 905 18.05 -22.06 -40.93
N ALA A 906 18.90 -22.36 -39.95
CA ALA A 906 19.83 -21.38 -39.39
C ALA A 906 20.77 -20.83 -40.47
N VAL A 907 20.92 -19.52 -40.49
CA VAL A 907 21.88 -18.83 -41.36
C VAL A 907 23.13 -18.52 -40.55
N GLU A 908 24.30 -18.90 -41.08
CA GLU A 908 25.58 -18.59 -40.43
C GLU A 908 25.81 -17.07 -40.34
N PRO A 909 26.47 -16.57 -39.28
CA PRO A 909 26.82 -15.15 -39.18
C PRO A 909 27.55 -14.65 -40.42
N GLN A 910 27.14 -13.48 -40.89
CA GLN A 910 27.67 -12.85 -42.09
C GLN A 910 28.65 -11.72 -41.74
N SER A 911 29.46 -11.32 -42.70
CA SER A 911 30.32 -10.14 -42.56
C SER A 911 30.31 -9.32 -43.83
N MET A 912 30.23 -8.00 -43.68
CA MET A 912 30.32 -7.05 -44.78
C MET A 912 31.05 -5.78 -44.36
N GLN A 913 31.30 -4.90 -45.32
CA GLN A 913 31.92 -3.60 -45.07
C GLN A 913 30.84 -2.52 -44.97
N THR A 914 31.13 -1.40 -44.33
CA THR A 914 30.23 -0.23 -44.38
C THR A 914 29.99 0.24 -45.83
N ASN A 915 28.80 0.80 -46.10
CA ASN A 915 28.37 1.26 -47.42
C ASN A 915 28.44 0.20 -48.54
N SER A 916 28.14 -1.05 -48.22
CA SER A 916 28.16 -2.17 -49.18
C SER A 916 26.83 -2.92 -49.20
N THR A 917 26.69 -3.84 -50.16
CA THR A 917 25.51 -4.70 -50.29
C THR A 917 25.96 -6.16 -50.19
N LEU A 918 25.22 -6.96 -49.42
CA LEU A 918 25.43 -8.39 -49.27
C LEU A 918 24.14 -9.15 -49.59
N LYS A 919 24.25 -10.23 -50.37
CA LYS A 919 23.14 -11.17 -50.58
C LYS A 919 23.31 -12.37 -49.66
N VAL A 920 22.24 -12.72 -48.96
CA VAL A 920 22.21 -13.85 -48.03
C VAL A 920 21.06 -14.75 -48.42
N SER A 921 21.31 -16.03 -48.60
CA SER A 921 20.29 -17.01 -48.97
C SER A 921 20.07 -17.99 -47.82
N GLY A 922 18.83 -18.45 -47.67
CA GLY A 922 18.46 -19.50 -46.73
C GLY A 922 17.36 -20.40 -47.27
N THR A 923 17.02 -21.43 -46.50
CA THR A 923 16.05 -22.46 -46.84
C THR A 923 14.93 -22.53 -45.80
N PHE A 924 13.74 -22.91 -46.25
CA PHE A 924 12.58 -23.15 -45.40
C PHE A 924 11.77 -24.33 -45.93
N ASP A 925 11.05 -25.03 -45.04
CA ASP A 925 10.22 -26.18 -45.37
C ASP A 925 8.83 -26.04 -44.75
N PHE A 926 7.78 -26.33 -45.53
CA PHE A 926 6.40 -26.38 -45.03
C PHE A 926 6.13 -27.64 -44.17
N GLY A 927 7.05 -28.61 -44.16
CA GLY A 927 6.87 -29.87 -43.48
C GLY A 927 5.68 -30.64 -44.07
N GLU A 928 4.71 -30.98 -43.22
CA GLU A 928 3.46 -31.63 -43.64
C GLU A 928 2.36 -30.63 -44.06
N SER A 929 2.55 -29.33 -43.84
CA SER A 929 1.58 -28.28 -44.20
C SER A 929 1.60 -27.96 -45.70
N GLN A 930 0.47 -27.46 -46.22
CA GLN A 930 0.39 -26.92 -47.58
C GLN A 930 0.54 -25.40 -47.57
N ARG A 931 0.96 -24.84 -48.71
CA ARG A 931 1.02 -23.39 -48.90
C ARG A 931 -0.39 -22.80 -48.81
N SER A 932 -0.54 -21.86 -47.89
CA SER A 932 -1.77 -21.10 -47.66
C SER A 932 -1.68 -19.70 -48.28
N ASP A 933 -2.82 -19.01 -48.32
CA ASP A 933 -2.95 -17.67 -48.90
C ASP A 933 -2.14 -16.61 -48.15
N ASN A 934 -1.84 -16.81 -46.85
CA ASN A 934 -1.05 -15.89 -46.04
C ASN A 934 0.45 -16.25 -45.97
N PHE A 935 0.93 -17.16 -46.83
CA PHE A 935 2.35 -17.47 -46.95
C PHE A 935 3.20 -16.21 -47.14
N ALA A 936 4.18 -16.01 -46.26
CA ALA A 936 5.13 -14.91 -46.36
C ALA A 936 6.50 -15.27 -45.77
N ILE A 937 7.57 -14.84 -46.47
CA ILE A 937 8.91 -14.70 -45.90
C ILE A 937 9.19 -13.22 -45.76
N THR A 938 9.48 -12.77 -44.55
CA THR A 938 9.85 -11.38 -44.25
C THR A 938 11.16 -11.35 -43.49
N ALA A 939 11.89 -10.24 -43.56
CA ALA A 939 13.08 -10.08 -42.73
C ALA A 939 13.21 -8.64 -42.25
N VAL A 940 13.69 -8.48 -41.02
CA VAL A 940 13.91 -7.18 -40.37
C VAL A 940 15.28 -7.17 -39.72
N SER A 941 15.93 -6.00 -39.70
CA SER A 941 17.13 -5.80 -38.89
C SER A 941 16.77 -5.16 -37.56
N ASP A 942 17.41 -5.59 -36.49
CA ASP A 942 17.29 -4.96 -35.18
C ASP A 942 17.97 -3.58 -35.09
N ASN A 943 18.81 -3.22 -36.08
CA ASN A 943 19.51 -1.94 -36.13
C ASN A 943 19.67 -1.41 -37.58
N GLU A 944 18.66 -0.68 -38.03
CA GLU A 944 18.62 -0.10 -39.38
C GLU A 944 19.71 0.95 -39.65
N ASP A 945 20.28 1.57 -38.60
CA ASP A 945 21.41 2.51 -38.72
C ASP A 945 22.73 1.83 -39.09
N VAL A 946 22.81 0.51 -38.92
CA VAL A 946 23.96 -0.33 -39.29
C VAL A 946 23.68 -1.03 -40.61
N LEU A 947 22.48 -1.60 -40.73
CA LEU A 947 22.12 -2.48 -41.83
C LEU A 947 20.61 -2.50 -42.05
N THR A 948 20.18 -2.34 -43.29
CA THR A 948 18.76 -2.47 -43.68
C THR A 948 18.55 -3.70 -44.57
N VAL A 949 17.36 -4.27 -44.50
CA VAL A 949 16.90 -5.31 -45.44
C VAL A 949 16.25 -4.60 -46.63
N ALA A 950 16.98 -4.49 -47.74
CA ALA A 950 16.55 -3.74 -48.92
C ALA A 950 15.55 -4.51 -49.79
N ASP A 951 15.65 -5.85 -49.82
CA ASP A 951 14.73 -6.71 -50.57
C ASP A 951 14.67 -8.13 -49.97
N VAL A 952 13.51 -8.78 -50.10
CA VAL A 952 13.27 -10.16 -49.70
C VAL A 952 12.55 -10.87 -50.84
N THR A 953 13.17 -11.91 -51.38
CA THR A 953 12.55 -12.76 -52.40
C THR A 953 12.51 -14.21 -51.94
N SER A 954 11.46 -14.94 -52.31
CA SER A 954 11.28 -16.35 -51.94
C SER A 954 10.79 -17.16 -53.12
N ASP A 955 11.31 -18.38 -53.26
CA ASP A 955 10.82 -19.41 -54.16
C ASP A 955 10.19 -20.54 -53.33
N SER A 956 8.85 -20.55 -53.28
CA SER A 956 8.09 -21.52 -52.49
C SER A 956 8.20 -22.95 -53.01
N ASP A 957 8.44 -23.14 -54.32
CA ASP A 957 8.54 -24.47 -54.92
C ASP A 957 9.92 -25.08 -54.66
N ALA A 958 10.94 -24.22 -54.55
CA ALA A 958 12.31 -24.61 -54.21
C ALA A 958 12.61 -24.60 -52.69
N GLY A 959 11.74 -24.02 -51.86
CA GLY A 959 11.95 -23.88 -50.41
C GLY A 959 13.13 -22.97 -50.06
N THR A 960 13.35 -21.89 -50.83
CA THR A 960 14.51 -20.99 -50.65
C THR A 960 14.11 -19.53 -50.59
N TYR A 961 14.86 -18.73 -49.84
CA TYR A 961 14.74 -17.27 -49.83
C TYR A 961 16.10 -16.60 -50.05
N GLU A 962 16.08 -15.37 -50.55
CA GLU A 962 17.24 -14.50 -50.69
C GLU A 962 16.92 -13.11 -50.14
N LEU A 963 17.78 -12.64 -49.24
CA LEU A 963 17.78 -11.31 -48.67
C LEU A 963 18.84 -10.46 -49.37
N THR A 964 18.49 -9.22 -49.70
CA THR A 964 19.47 -8.20 -50.09
C THR A 964 19.66 -7.26 -48.91
N LEU A 965 20.83 -7.34 -48.26
CA LEU A 965 21.18 -6.50 -47.12
C LEU A 965 22.03 -5.32 -47.58
N GLN A 966 21.77 -4.14 -47.03
CA GLN A 966 22.52 -2.92 -47.34
C GLN A 966 23.05 -2.29 -46.05
N SER A 967 24.38 -2.24 -45.91
CA SER A 967 25.00 -1.59 -44.75
C SER A 967 25.09 -0.08 -44.92
N ALA A 968 24.93 0.62 -43.81
CA ALA A 968 25.12 2.05 -43.71
C ALA A 968 26.61 2.40 -43.48
N SER A 969 26.90 3.66 -43.16
CA SER A 969 28.24 4.12 -42.81
C SER A 969 28.71 3.68 -41.42
N LEU A 970 27.80 3.23 -40.56
CA LEU A 970 28.10 2.78 -39.21
C LEU A 970 28.59 1.33 -39.22
N ALA A 971 29.78 1.10 -38.67
CA ALA A 971 30.34 -0.24 -38.48
C ALA A 971 29.92 -0.80 -37.12
N ASN A 972 29.09 -1.83 -37.12
CA ASN A 972 28.59 -2.51 -35.93
C ASN A 972 28.07 -3.90 -36.32
N VAL A 973 27.60 -4.68 -35.35
CA VAL A 973 26.84 -5.89 -35.58
C VAL A 973 25.36 -5.52 -35.58
N ALA A 974 24.62 -6.01 -36.58
CA ALA A 974 23.16 -6.00 -36.58
C ALA A 974 22.66 -7.43 -36.74
N ASN A 975 21.63 -7.82 -36.00
CA ASN A 975 20.96 -9.08 -36.21
C ASN A 975 19.85 -8.90 -37.25
N VAL A 976 19.74 -9.88 -38.14
CA VAL A 976 18.66 -9.97 -39.11
C VAL A 976 17.78 -11.15 -38.73
N THR A 977 16.52 -10.88 -38.44
CA THR A 977 15.51 -11.92 -38.17
C THR A 977 14.70 -12.15 -39.43
N VAL A 978 14.68 -13.40 -39.90
CA VAL A 978 13.88 -13.86 -41.03
C VAL A 978 12.70 -14.64 -40.50
N THR A 979 11.49 -14.17 -40.79
CA THR A 979 10.24 -14.79 -40.36
C THR A 979 9.59 -15.52 -41.53
N PHE A 980 9.15 -16.75 -41.28
CA PHE A 980 8.35 -17.56 -42.17
C PHE A 980 6.97 -17.78 -41.54
N VAL A 981 5.93 -17.29 -42.23
CA VAL A 981 4.52 -17.45 -41.85
C VAL A 981 3.81 -18.31 -42.89
N ASN A 982 3.02 -19.28 -42.42
CA ASN A 982 2.06 -20.03 -43.23
C ASN A 982 0.91 -20.53 -42.34
N GLU A 983 -0.34 -20.30 -42.75
CA GLU A 983 -1.53 -20.60 -41.94
C GLU A 983 -1.48 -19.90 -40.58
N SER A 984 -1.67 -20.64 -39.48
CA SER A 984 -1.54 -20.19 -38.12
C SER A 984 -0.17 -20.53 -37.52
N TYR A 985 0.87 -20.74 -38.32
CA TYR A 985 2.22 -21.03 -37.84
C TYR A 985 3.20 -19.94 -38.24
N MET A 986 4.15 -19.69 -37.35
CA MET A 986 5.26 -18.76 -37.54
C MET A 986 6.53 -19.42 -37.01
N VAL A 987 7.59 -19.44 -37.81
CA VAL A 987 8.94 -19.72 -37.36
C VAL A 987 9.87 -18.62 -37.83
N TYR A 988 10.97 -18.40 -37.13
CA TYR A 988 11.97 -17.45 -37.57
C TYR A 988 13.38 -17.95 -37.27
N THR A 989 14.36 -17.42 -38.00
CA THR A 989 15.77 -17.56 -37.68
C THR A 989 16.39 -16.18 -37.55
N THR A 990 17.40 -16.04 -36.69
CA THR A 990 18.13 -14.79 -36.50
C THR A 990 19.62 -15.04 -36.69
N PHE A 991 20.28 -14.20 -37.47
CA PHE A 991 21.72 -14.27 -37.68
C PHE A 991 22.38 -12.89 -37.60
N ALA A 992 23.58 -12.87 -37.03
CA ALA A 992 24.37 -11.66 -36.89
C ALA A 992 25.06 -11.28 -38.21
N VAL A 993 25.09 -9.99 -38.53
CA VAL A 993 25.86 -9.44 -39.64
C VAL A 993 26.88 -8.45 -39.08
N ASN A 994 28.15 -8.84 -39.13
CA ASN A 994 29.24 -7.98 -38.68
C ASN A 994 29.65 -7.00 -39.79
N VAL A 995 29.28 -5.73 -39.63
CA VAL A 995 29.66 -4.65 -40.55
C VAL A 995 30.95 -4.01 -40.05
N THR A 996 32.02 -4.10 -40.83
CA THR A 996 33.34 -3.59 -40.46
C THR A 996 33.72 -2.33 -41.25
N ASP A 997 34.30 -1.32 -40.57
CA ASP A 997 34.98 -0.19 -41.20
C ASP A 997 36.48 -0.53 -41.28
N PRO A 998 37.04 -0.76 -42.48
CA PRO A 998 38.45 -1.14 -42.65
C PRO A 998 39.45 -0.04 -42.26
N THR A 999 39.00 1.15 -41.86
CA THR A 999 39.85 2.29 -41.49
C THR A 999 40.17 2.42 -39.98
N MET A 1000 39.58 1.57 -39.12
CA MET A 1000 39.74 1.64 -37.65
C MET A 1000 41.02 0.91 -37.16
N GLN A 1001 41.70 1.44 -36.14
CA GLN A 1001 42.92 0.88 -35.52
C GLN A 1001 42.80 0.78 -33.99
N ASN A 1002 43.46 -0.20 -33.36
CA ASN A 1002 43.57 -0.25 -31.88
C ASN A 1002 44.48 0.88 -31.38
N LEU A 1003 43.88 1.86 -30.70
CA LEU A 1003 44.49 3.11 -30.28
C LEU A 1003 45.39 2.98 -29.04
N ILE A 1004 45.15 1.96 -28.21
CA ILE A 1004 45.87 1.74 -26.94
C ILE A 1004 46.83 0.54 -26.97
N SER A 1005 46.94 -0.15 -28.11
CA SER A 1005 47.84 -1.30 -28.27
C SER A 1005 49.27 -0.96 -27.82
N GLY A 1006 49.81 -1.76 -26.90
CA GLY A 1006 51.14 -1.63 -26.32
C GLY A 1006 51.35 -0.44 -25.39
N ARG A 1007 50.29 0.24 -24.91
CA ARG A 1007 50.39 1.38 -23.99
C ARG A 1007 50.19 0.94 -22.53
N THR A 1008 51.04 1.42 -21.63
CA THR A 1008 50.85 1.19 -20.19
C THR A 1008 49.89 2.23 -19.60
N PRO A 1009 48.81 1.82 -18.89
CA PRO A 1009 47.87 2.77 -18.29
C PRO A 1009 48.44 3.44 -17.02
N THR A 1010 47.81 4.55 -16.64
CA THR A 1010 47.89 5.07 -15.27
C THR A 1010 46.86 4.34 -14.42
N LEU A 1011 47.32 3.54 -13.45
CA LEU A 1011 46.46 2.79 -12.54
C LEU A 1011 46.17 3.62 -11.28
N THR A 1012 44.90 3.76 -10.91
CA THR A 1012 44.48 4.31 -9.62
C THR A 1012 43.66 3.27 -8.89
N ASP A 1013 44.08 2.90 -7.68
CA ASP A 1013 43.38 1.96 -6.79
C ASP A 1013 42.93 2.75 -5.54
N SER A 1014 41.67 2.61 -5.13
CA SER A 1014 41.17 3.28 -3.92
C SER A 1014 41.60 2.49 -2.69
N ASP A 1015 42.74 2.88 -2.12
CA ASP A 1015 43.42 2.27 -0.96
C ASP A 1015 42.46 1.87 0.19
N THR A 1016 42.36 0.57 0.52
CA THR A 1016 41.40 0.04 1.51
C THR A 1016 41.90 -0.07 2.94
N GLY A 1017 43.18 0.20 3.23
CA GLY A 1017 43.71 0.12 4.59
C GLY A 1017 43.66 -1.27 5.27
N PHE A 1018 43.19 -2.32 4.59
CA PHE A 1018 43.11 -3.70 5.09
C PHE A 1018 44.23 -4.54 4.49
N GLY A 1019 45.46 -4.48 5.04
CA GLY A 1019 46.67 -5.25 4.66
C GLY A 1019 46.55 -6.37 3.61
N ALA A 1020 46.19 -6.02 2.37
CA ALA A 1020 45.85 -6.93 1.29
C ALA A 1020 47.13 -7.44 0.59
N PRO A 1021 47.13 -8.65 0.00
CA PRO A 1021 48.23 -9.09 -0.84
C PRO A 1021 48.37 -8.19 -2.08
N ALA A 1022 49.62 -7.93 -2.49
CA ALA A 1022 49.94 -7.07 -3.63
C ALA A 1022 49.31 -7.53 -4.95
N ASP A 1023 49.06 -6.57 -5.86
CA ASP A 1023 48.69 -6.80 -7.25
C ASP A 1023 49.51 -7.92 -7.90
N ARG A 1024 48.89 -8.71 -8.77
CA ARG A 1024 49.52 -9.87 -9.43
C ARG A 1024 49.56 -9.66 -10.94
N GLY A 1025 50.76 -9.75 -11.52
CA GLY A 1025 50.98 -9.51 -12.96
C GLY A 1025 51.55 -8.12 -13.24
N ASP A 1026 51.85 -7.84 -14.51
CA ASP A 1026 52.33 -6.52 -14.97
C ASP A 1026 51.17 -5.77 -15.62
N VAL A 1027 50.93 -4.53 -15.22
CA VAL A 1027 49.83 -3.70 -15.75
C VAL A 1027 49.99 -3.44 -17.27
N ALA A 1028 51.21 -3.55 -17.79
CA ALA A 1028 51.46 -3.47 -19.23
C ALA A 1028 50.83 -4.64 -20.02
N ASN A 1029 50.55 -5.78 -19.37
CA ASN A 1029 49.95 -6.95 -20.01
C ASN A 1029 48.53 -6.68 -20.51
N VAL A 1030 47.84 -5.66 -19.98
CA VAL A 1030 46.44 -5.36 -20.33
C VAL A 1030 46.29 -4.89 -21.79
N THR A 1031 47.37 -4.57 -22.51
CA THR A 1031 47.29 -4.09 -23.91
C THR A 1031 48.36 -4.70 -24.81
N ASP A 1032 49.00 -5.80 -24.39
CA ASP A 1032 50.17 -6.35 -25.07
C ASP A 1032 49.80 -7.22 -26.29
N GLY A 1033 48.50 -7.48 -26.50
CA GLY A 1033 47.99 -8.32 -27.57
C GLY A 1033 48.26 -9.82 -27.35
N ASN A 1034 48.67 -10.21 -26.14
CA ASN A 1034 48.95 -11.59 -25.75
C ASN A 1034 47.90 -12.08 -24.75
N TYR A 1035 46.96 -12.88 -25.22
CA TYR A 1035 45.83 -13.35 -24.40
C TYR A 1035 46.19 -14.43 -23.37
N GLU A 1036 47.48 -14.75 -23.21
CA GLU A 1036 47.99 -15.64 -22.17
C GLU A 1036 48.57 -14.90 -20.95
N THR A 1037 48.77 -13.58 -21.03
CA THR A 1037 49.24 -12.71 -19.95
C THR A 1037 48.09 -11.94 -19.31
N PHE A 1038 48.25 -11.48 -18.06
CA PHE A 1038 47.19 -10.75 -17.35
C PHE A 1038 47.73 -9.78 -16.28
N PHE A 1039 46.85 -8.90 -15.82
CA PHE A 1039 46.98 -8.13 -14.58
C PHE A 1039 45.76 -8.38 -13.68
N ALA A 1040 45.97 -8.57 -12.38
CA ALA A 1040 44.90 -8.75 -11.40
C ALA A 1040 45.10 -7.77 -10.23
N PRO A 1041 44.17 -6.82 -10.03
CA PRO A 1041 44.21 -5.87 -8.91
C PRO A 1041 43.96 -6.59 -7.56
N SER A 1042 44.46 -6.00 -6.48
CA SER A 1042 44.22 -6.46 -5.11
C SER A 1042 42.71 -6.53 -4.76
N TYR A 1043 42.31 -7.42 -3.85
CA TYR A 1043 40.89 -7.62 -3.50
C TYR A 1043 40.39 -6.62 -2.44
N GLY A 1044 39.09 -6.27 -2.49
CA GLY A 1044 38.42 -5.32 -1.59
C GLY A 1044 37.14 -5.87 -0.94
N ASP A 1045 36.45 -5.03 -0.16
CA ASP A 1045 35.15 -5.32 0.47
C ASP A 1045 33.95 -5.18 -0.49
N GLY A 1046 34.21 -5.21 -1.81
CA GLY A 1046 33.23 -4.96 -2.86
C GLY A 1046 33.02 -3.49 -3.22
N SER A 1047 33.70 -2.54 -2.54
CA SER A 1047 33.64 -1.10 -2.86
C SER A 1047 34.85 -0.56 -3.64
N VAL A 1048 35.85 -1.41 -3.91
CA VAL A 1048 37.13 -1.03 -4.55
C VAL A 1048 37.03 -1.07 -6.06
N VAL A 1049 37.37 0.04 -6.70
CA VAL A 1049 37.39 0.15 -8.17
C VAL A 1049 38.83 0.26 -8.66
N ALA A 1050 39.31 -0.75 -9.39
CA ALA A 1050 40.58 -0.67 -10.11
C ALA A 1050 40.36 0.11 -11.42
N ARG A 1051 41.00 1.27 -11.55
CA ARG A 1051 40.80 2.20 -12.67
C ARG A 1051 42.05 2.33 -13.53
N PHE A 1052 41.97 1.87 -14.80
CA PHE A 1052 43.05 1.88 -15.79
C PHE A 1052 42.85 3.02 -16.79
N GLU A 1053 43.63 4.11 -16.69
CA GLU A 1053 43.50 5.28 -17.57
C GLU A 1053 44.55 5.29 -18.70
N TYR A 1054 44.11 5.50 -19.93
CA TYR A 1054 44.94 5.56 -21.13
C TYR A 1054 44.80 6.90 -21.85
N ASP A 1055 45.92 7.55 -22.13
CA ASP A 1055 46.00 8.70 -23.05
C ASP A 1055 46.05 8.21 -24.50
N LEU A 1056 45.19 8.73 -25.37
CA LEU A 1056 45.08 8.33 -26.76
C LEU A 1056 46.01 9.13 -27.70
N GLY A 1057 46.70 10.15 -27.19
CA GLY A 1057 47.68 10.98 -27.92
C GLY A 1057 47.03 12.07 -28.78
N GLY A 1058 45.82 12.49 -28.45
CA GLY A 1058 44.99 13.44 -29.20
C GLY A 1058 43.54 12.98 -29.28
N LEU A 1059 42.63 13.83 -29.77
CA LEU A 1059 41.21 13.50 -29.90
C LEU A 1059 41.00 12.43 -30.99
N LYS A 1060 40.40 11.30 -30.61
CA LYS A 1060 40.08 10.16 -31.48
C LYS A 1060 38.58 9.98 -31.58
N GLU A 1061 38.11 9.46 -32.71
CA GLU A 1061 36.76 8.91 -32.84
C GLU A 1061 36.82 7.43 -32.49
N LEU A 1062 36.15 7.05 -31.40
CA LEU A 1062 36.08 5.67 -30.94
C LEU A 1062 35.01 4.91 -31.74
N SER A 1063 35.27 3.64 -32.04
CA SER A 1063 34.33 2.77 -32.76
C SER A 1063 33.91 1.56 -31.93
N SER A 1064 34.85 0.94 -31.22
CA SER A 1064 34.58 -0.26 -30.44
C SER A 1064 35.65 -0.51 -29.40
N LEU A 1065 35.27 -1.31 -28.40
CA LEU A 1065 36.07 -1.71 -27.28
C LEU A 1065 36.00 -3.23 -27.17
N VAL A 1066 37.11 -3.86 -26.81
CA VAL A 1066 37.17 -5.30 -26.51
C VAL A 1066 37.82 -5.45 -25.16
N LEU A 1067 37.15 -6.13 -24.23
CA LEU A 1067 37.70 -6.47 -22.92
C LEU A 1067 37.70 -7.99 -22.77
N ARG A 1068 38.83 -8.55 -22.34
CA ARG A 1068 38.96 -9.96 -21.99
C ARG A 1068 39.26 -10.12 -20.53
N LEU A 1069 38.48 -10.97 -19.88
CA LEU A 1069 38.59 -11.30 -18.47
C LEU A 1069 38.80 -12.81 -18.32
N ASP A 1070 39.51 -13.21 -17.29
CA ASP A 1070 39.61 -14.61 -16.88
C ASP A 1070 39.27 -14.75 -15.40
N TYR A 1071 38.35 -15.67 -15.09
CA TYR A 1071 37.83 -15.93 -13.76
C TYR A 1071 37.28 -17.36 -13.68
N ASN A 1072 37.27 -17.92 -12.47
CA ASN A 1072 36.76 -19.27 -12.24
C ASN A 1072 35.24 -19.26 -12.06
N ASP A 1073 34.58 -20.24 -12.67
CA ASP A 1073 33.15 -20.50 -12.72
C ASP A 1073 32.62 -21.18 -11.44
N GLY A 1074 33.19 -20.85 -10.27
CA GLY A 1074 32.61 -21.18 -8.96
C GLY A 1074 33.26 -22.28 -8.11
N THR A 1075 34.57 -22.56 -8.23
CA THR A 1075 35.22 -23.59 -7.39
C THR A 1075 36.56 -23.23 -6.70
N ALA A 1076 37.09 -22.00 -6.87
CA ALA A 1076 38.36 -21.59 -6.26
C ALA A 1076 38.30 -20.19 -5.63
N THR A 1077 39.08 -19.97 -4.57
CA THR A 1077 39.00 -18.82 -3.64
C THR A 1077 39.72 -17.55 -4.09
N ASP A 1078 40.46 -17.58 -5.21
CA ASP A 1078 41.43 -16.51 -5.52
C ASP A 1078 40.98 -15.55 -6.64
N TYR A 1079 40.11 -15.99 -7.57
CA TYR A 1079 39.64 -15.14 -8.68
C TYR A 1079 38.16 -15.37 -9.00
N SER A 1080 37.36 -14.31 -9.06
CA SER A 1080 35.91 -14.37 -9.32
C SER A 1080 35.46 -13.44 -10.46
N ILE A 1081 34.22 -13.65 -10.87
CA ILE A 1081 33.47 -12.69 -11.69
C ILE A 1081 33.48 -11.33 -10.98
N PRO A 1082 33.77 -10.22 -11.68
CA PRO A 1082 33.68 -8.88 -11.10
C PRO A 1082 32.21 -8.51 -10.85
N THR A 1083 31.95 -7.71 -9.81
CA THR A 1083 30.59 -7.24 -9.48
C THR A 1083 30.13 -6.10 -10.37
N ALA A 1084 31.07 -5.34 -10.95
CA ALA A 1084 30.79 -4.31 -11.94
C ALA A 1084 31.99 -4.07 -12.87
N VAL A 1085 31.70 -3.79 -14.14
CA VAL A 1085 32.67 -3.34 -15.14
C VAL A 1085 32.08 -2.13 -15.85
N SER A 1086 32.86 -1.06 -16.01
CA SER A 1086 32.42 0.11 -16.77
C SER A 1086 33.58 0.76 -17.53
N VAL A 1087 33.25 1.54 -18.56
CA VAL A 1087 34.22 2.32 -19.33
C VAL A 1087 33.85 3.79 -19.24
N GLU A 1088 34.85 4.64 -19.05
CA GLU A 1088 34.74 6.09 -19.04
C GLU A 1088 35.58 6.69 -20.16
N VAL A 1089 35.16 7.84 -20.68
CA VAL A 1089 35.89 8.60 -21.70
C VAL A 1089 36.06 10.05 -21.25
N SER A 1090 37.12 10.69 -21.73
CA SER A 1090 37.34 12.12 -21.53
C SER A 1090 37.76 12.78 -22.83
N ALA A 1091 36.98 13.76 -23.29
CA ALA A 1091 37.30 14.55 -24.49
C ALA A 1091 38.33 15.65 -24.19
N ASP A 1092 38.25 16.30 -23.02
CA ASP A 1092 39.11 17.40 -22.59
C ASP A 1092 40.41 16.95 -21.91
N GLY A 1093 40.52 15.66 -21.55
CA GLY A 1093 41.67 15.04 -20.91
C GLY A 1093 41.67 15.12 -19.38
N SER A 1094 40.64 15.73 -18.77
CA SER A 1094 40.52 15.95 -17.32
C SER A 1094 39.18 15.52 -16.72
N SER A 1095 38.08 15.66 -17.45
CA SER A 1095 36.73 15.34 -16.98
C SER A 1095 36.30 14.03 -17.63
N PHE A 1096 36.05 13.00 -16.83
CA PHE A 1096 35.59 11.69 -17.32
C PHE A 1096 34.08 11.58 -17.22
N THR A 1097 33.47 11.08 -18.28
CA THR A 1097 32.05 10.71 -18.34
C THR A 1097 31.97 9.21 -18.57
N LYS A 1098 31.08 8.54 -17.84
CA LYS A 1098 30.82 7.12 -18.03
C LYS A 1098 30.23 6.90 -19.43
N LEU A 1099 30.91 6.08 -20.24
CA LEU A 1099 30.47 5.69 -21.57
C LEU A 1099 29.42 4.58 -21.50
N THR A 1100 29.69 3.54 -20.71
CA THR A 1100 28.78 2.40 -20.55
C THR A 1100 29.12 1.59 -19.29
N ASP A 1101 28.11 0.93 -18.72
CA ASP A 1101 28.31 -0.25 -17.89
C ASP A 1101 28.36 -1.49 -18.80
N LEU A 1102 29.12 -2.51 -18.40
CA LEU A 1102 29.31 -3.73 -19.17
C LEU A 1102 28.97 -4.95 -18.32
N ASP A 1103 28.14 -5.84 -18.86
CA ASP A 1103 27.84 -7.11 -18.22
C ASP A 1103 29.10 -7.99 -18.19
N PRO A 1104 29.51 -8.49 -17.01
CA PRO A 1104 30.71 -9.30 -16.88
C PRO A 1104 30.68 -10.59 -17.71
N ALA A 1105 31.52 -10.68 -18.75
CA ALA A 1105 31.77 -11.89 -19.52
C ALA A 1105 33.29 -12.12 -19.70
N LYS A 1106 33.70 -13.36 -20.01
CA LYS A 1106 35.11 -13.69 -20.31
C LYS A 1106 35.65 -12.94 -21.53
N GLU A 1107 34.77 -12.59 -22.47
CA GLU A 1107 35.08 -11.66 -23.56
C GLU A 1107 33.88 -10.73 -23.76
N ILE A 1108 34.12 -9.43 -23.64
CA ILE A 1108 33.14 -8.37 -23.83
C ILE A 1108 33.55 -7.58 -25.07
N ARG A 1109 32.60 -7.39 -25.98
CA ARG A 1109 32.76 -6.52 -27.16
C ARG A 1109 31.68 -5.46 -27.09
N TYR A 1110 32.09 -4.21 -27.01
CA TYR A 1110 31.18 -3.07 -26.95
C TYR A 1110 31.45 -2.17 -28.14
N ASN A 1111 30.43 -1.92 -28.96
CA ASN A 1111 30.52 -0.97 -30.06
C ASN A 1111 29.98 0.39 -29.58
N VAL A 1112 30.74 1.44 -29.83
CA VAL A 1112 30.45 2.78 -29.32
C VAL A 1112 29.41 3.42 -30.25
N THR A 1113 28.14 3.43 -29.83
CA THR A 1113 26.97 3.75 -30.69
C THR A 1113 26.76 5.25 -30.91
N ASP A 1114 27.14 6.08 -29.94
CA ASP A 1114 27.19 7.55 -30.09
C ASP A 1114 28.60 7.95 -30.53
N ALA A 1115 28.74 8.94 -31.42
CA ALA A 1115 30.03 9.42 -31.95
C ALA A 1115 30.96 9.97 -30.84
N SER A 1116 31.54 9.07 -30.04
CA SER A 1116 32.25 9.39 -28.81
C SER A 1116 33.67 9.75 -29.17
N ARG A 1117 33.97 11.03 -29.03
CA ARG A 1117 35.31 11.57 -29.21
C ARG A 1117 36.03 11.61 -27.89
N ALA A 1118 37.18 10.96 -27.82
CA ALA A 1118 37.95 10.84 -26.59
C ALA A 1118 39.41 11.20 -26.82
N SER A 1119 39.99 11.94 -25.90
CA SER A 1119 41.46 12.12 -25.78
C SER A 1119 42.03 11.14 -24.76
N LYS A 1120 41.21 10.64 -23.82
CA LYS A 1120 41.52 9.56 -22.88
C LYS A 1120 40.36 8.58 -22.72
N VAL A 1121 40.68 7.33 -22.38
CA VAL A 1121 39.71 6.30 -22.00
C VAL A 1121 40.13 5.66 -20.68
N ALA A 1122 39.19 5.31 -19.81
CA ALA A 1122 39.45 4.59 -18.59
C ALA A 1122 38.58 3.34 -18.47
N LEU A 1123 39.19 2.21 -18.14
CA LEU A 1123 38.50 0.98 -17.78
C LEU A 1123 38.38 0.90 -16.24
N CYS A 1124 37.18 0.67 -15.73
CA CYS A 1124 36.89 0.52 -14.31
C CYS A 1124 36.40 -0.91 -14.03
N VAL A 1125 37.10 -1.63 -13.15
CA VAL A 1125 36.75 -3.01 -12.77
C VAL A 1125 36.60 -3.11 -11.26
N THR A 1126 35.45 -3.62 -10.80
CA THR A 1126 35.15 -3.85 -9.38
C THR A 1126 35.22 -5.35 -9.10
N PRO A 1127 36.26 -5.86 -8.42
CA PRO A 1127 36.37 -7.28 -8.07
C PRO A 1127 35.29 -7.72 -7.06
N GLY A 1128 35.06 -9.03 -6.95
CA GLY A 1128 34.17 -9.60 -5.94
C GLY A 1128 34.71 -9.46 -4.50
N LEU A 1129 33.82 -9.61 -3.51
CA LEU A 1129 34.16 -9.58 -2.09
C LEU A 1129 35.28 -10.60 -1.77
N PHE A 1130 36.43 -10.10 -1.33
CA PHE A 1130 37.62 -10.90 -0.98
C PHE A 1130 38.25 -11.72 -2.13
N THR A 1131 37.97 -11.37 -3.38
CA THR A 1131 38.50 -12.03 -4.58
C THR A 1131 39.09 -11.01 -5.57
N SER A 1132 40.02 -11.45 -6.43
CA SER A 1132 40.54 -10.62 -7.54
C SER A 1132 39.86 -11.00 -8.86
N THR A 1133 39.98 -10.17 -9.90
CA THR A 1133 39.56 -10.52 -11.27
C THR A 1133 40.75 -10.36 -12.20
N LYS A 1134 41.03 -11.33 -13.09
CA LYS A 1134 42.12 -11.16 -14.06
C LYS A 1134 41.62 -10.36 -15.26
N VAL A 1135 42.29 -9.23 -15.50
CA VAL A 1135 42.15 -8.45 -16.73
C VAL A 1135 43.22 -8.95 -17.70
N VAL A 1136 42.78 -9.59 -18.78
CA VAL A 1136 43.65 -10.26 -19.76
C VAL A 1136 44.06 -9.29 -20.86
N GLU A 1137 43.09 -8.63 -21.49
CA GLU A 1137 43.34 -7.67 -22.58
C GLU A 1137 42.24 -6.61 -22.63
N PHE A 1138 42.60 -5.36 -22.92
CA PHE A 1138 41.68 -4.28 -23.25
C PHE A 1138 42.14 -3.60 -24.55
N GLU A 1139 41.27 -3.58 -25.54
CA GLU A 1139 41.50 -2.99 -26.85
C GLU A 1139 40.49 -1.86 -27.07
N VAL A 1140 40.96 -0.72 -27.59
CA VAL A 1140 40.11 0.41 -27.96
C VAL A 1140 40.34 0.74 -29.41
N TYR A 1141 39.38 0.44 -30.27
CA TYR A 1141 39.44 0.71 -31.70
C TYR A 1141 38.86 2.08 -32.02
N GLY A 1142 39.54 2.79 -32.91
CA GLY A 1142 39.10 4.08 -33.42
C GLY A 1142 40.10 4.65 -34.44
N LYS A 1143 39.94 5.91 -34.80
CA LYS A 1143 40.82 6.62 -35.75
C LYS A 1143 41.05 8.07 -35.35
N ASP A 1144 42.04 8.71 -36.00
CA ASP A 1144 42.19 10.16 -35.90
C ASP A 1144 40.89 10.84 -36.30
N ALA A 1145 40.39 11.74 -35.46
CA ALA A 1145 39.23 12.56 -35.81
C ALA A 1145 39.61 13.42 -37.03
N THR A 1146 39.10 13.07 -38.22
CA THR A 1146 39.41 13.78 -39.47
C THR A 1146 38.34 14.82 -39.75
N GLY A 1147 38.62 16.07 -39.39
CA GLY A 1147 37.71 17.19 -39.64
C GLY A 1147 36.60 17.33 -38.59
N GLN A 1148 36.16 18.58 -38.39
CA GLN A 1148 35.01 18.90 -37.55
C GLN A 1148 33.79 18.08 -38.00
N GLY A 1149 33.08 17.47 -37.05
CA GLY A 1149 31.96 16.57 -37.32
C GLY A 1149 30.89 17.28 -38.18
N VAL A 1150 30.36 16.56 -39.17
CA VAL A 1150 29.43 17.09 -40.17
C VAL A 1150 28.11 17.57 -39.54
N ASP A 1151 27.84 17.19 -38.30
CA ASP A 1151 26.65 17.60 -37.55
C ASP A 1151 26.96 18.54 -36.37
N ASP A 1152 28.14 19.15 -36.25
CA ASP A 1152 28.39 20.21 -35.26
C ASP A 1152 28.55 21.56 -35.97
N THR A 1153 27.75 22.55 -35.58
CA THR A 1153 27.94 23.90 -36.14
C THR A 1153 28.80 24.74 -35.22
N VAL A 1154 29.99 25.12 -35.70
CA VAL A 1154 30.89 26.05 -35.00
C VAL A 1154 30.87 27.42 -35.67
N ALA A 1155 30.40 28.44 -34.96
CA ALA A 1155 30.40 29.83 -35.42
C ALA A 1155 30.92 30.76 -34.31
N GLY A 1156 31.93 31.58 -34.61
CA GLY A 1156 32.42 32.61 -33.69
C GLY A 1156 33.04 32.11 -32.37
N GLY A 1157 33.46 30.84 -32.26
CA GLY A 1157 33.92 30.23 -31.00
C GLY A 1157 32.81 29.56 -30.17
N LEU A 1158 31.63 29.42 -30.76
CA LEU A 1158 30.48 28.72 -30.22
C LEU A 1158 30.34 27.34 -30.88
N THR A 1159 30.03 26.31 -30.10
CA THR A 1159 29.79 24.93 -30.59
C THR A 1159 28.35 24.53 -30.30
N VAL A 1160 27.61 24.06 -31.31
CA VAL A 1160 26.26 23.50 -31.16
C VAL A 1160 26.28 22.05 -31.61
N ALA A 1161 25.99 21.13 -30.67
CA ALA A 1161 26.13 19.69 -30.86
C ALA A 1161 25.03 18.88 -30.12
N PRO A 1162 24.31 17.97 -30.79
CA PRO A 1162 24.31 17.79 -32.24
C PRO A 1162 23.49 18.89 -32.93
N SER A 1163 23.88 19.30 -34.13
CA SER A 1163 23.10 20.22 -34.99
C SER A 1163 22.02 19.52 -35.81
N VAL A 1164 21.91 18.19 -35.69
CA VAL A 1164 20.78 17.37 -36.12
C VAL A 1164 20.38 16.45 -34.96
N VAL A 1165 19.15 16.53 -34.48
CA VAL A 1165 18.68 15.90 -33.22
C VAL A 1165 17.28 15.32 -33.41
N ASN A 1166 16.90 14.24 -32.73
CA ASN A 1166 15.52 13.73 -32.80
C ASN A 1166 14.59 14.54 -31.88
N ALA A 1167 13.29 14.59 -32.20
CA ALA A 1167 12.31 15.24 -31.33
C ALA A 1167 12.30 14.62 -29.91
N GLY A 1168 12.61 15.43 -28.90
CA GLY A 1168 12.67 15.03 -27.49
C GLY A 1168 14.10 14.90 -26.93
N GLU A 1169 15.12 14.95 -27.79
CA GLU A 1169 16.53 14.97 -27.37
C GLU A 1169 17.05 16.41 -27.19
N ASP A 1170 18.18 16.54 -26.48
CA ASP A 1170 18.81 17.82 -26.16
C ASP A 1170 19.88 18.23 -27.20
N VAL A 1171 19.92 19.51 -27.53
CA VAL A 1171 21.03 20.15 -28.26
C VAL A 1171 21.93 20.87 -27.27
N THR A 1172 23.21 20.51 -27.19
CA THR A 1172 24.18 21.20 -26.34
C THR A 1172 24.78 22.40 -27.05
N VAL A 1173 24.78 23.54 -26.37
CA VAL A 1173 25.38 24.79 -26.85
C VAL A 1173 26.52 25.15 -25.92
N ALA A 1174 27.75 25.21 -26.44
CA ALA A 1174 28.94 25.57 -25.68
C ALA A 1174 29.59 26.86 -26.22
N GLY A 1175 29.98 27.77 -25.32
CA GLY A 1175 30.58 29.06 -25.66
C GLY A 1175 31.13 29.76 -24.41
N THR A 1176 31.78 30.90 -24.56
CA THR A 1176 32.34 31.64 -23.40
C THR A 1176 31.24 32.50 -22.77
N ALA A 1177 31.01 32.35 -21.45
CA ALA A 1177 30.09 33.17 -20.65
C ALA A 1177 28.70 33.34 -21.30
N LEU A 1178 28.03 32.22 -21.59
CA LEU A 1178 26.72 32.21 -22.24
C LEU A 1178 25.66 32.90 -21.37
N GLN A 1179 24.87 33.80 -21.93
CA GLN A 1179 23.79 34.50 -21.21
C GLN A 1179 22.43 33.91 -21.56
N SER A 1180 22.14 33.72 -22.84
CA SER A 1180 20.89 33.08 -23.27
C SER A 1180 20.98 32.41 -24.63
N VAL A 1181 20.15 31.39 -24.83
CA VAL A 1181 19.93 30.71 -26.11
C VAL A 1181 18.46 30.85 -26.50
N LYS A 1182 18.19 31.37 -27.70
CA LYS A 1182 16.84 31.59 -28.24
C LYS A 1182 16.66 30.82 -29.53
N VAL A 1183 15.66 29.96 -29.60
CA VAL A 1183 15.34 29.15 -30.78
C VAL A 1183 14.16 29.76 -31.53
N TYR A 1184 14.31 29.92 -32.84
CA TYR A 1184 13.32 30.45 -33.77
C TYR A 1184 12.99 29.41 -34.85
N SER A 1185 11.73 29.35 -35.27
CA SER A 1185 11.36 28.63 -36.50
C SER A 1185 11.92 29.32 -37.74
N MET A 1186 11.97 28.62 -38.88
CA MET A 1186 12.38 29.23 -40.16
C MET A 1186 11.47 30.39 -40.63
N GLN A 1187 10.25 30.51 -40.09
CA GLN A 1187 9.35 31.65 -40.33
C GLN A 1187 9.61 32.84 -39.38
N GLY A 1188 10.60 32.73 -38.48
CA GLY A 1188 11.03 33.79 -37.57
C GLY A 1188 10.26 33.89 -36.26
N ALA A 1189 9.44 32.88 -35.91
CA ALA A 1189 8.74 32.85 -34.63
C ALA A 1189 9.65 32.29 -33.53
N LEU A 1190 9.77 32.99 -32.40
CA LEU A 1190 10.49 32.49 -31.23
C LEU A 1190 9.74 31.31 -30.62
N VAL A 1191 10.36 30.14 -30.58
CA VAL A 1191 9.77 28.88 -30.10
C VAL A 1191 10.31 28.45 -28.73
N LYS A 1192 11.57 28.76 -28.40
CA LYS A 1192 12.16 28.41 -27.10
C LYS A 1192 13.20 29.44 -26.62
N THR A 1193 13.36 29.58 -25.31
CA THR A 1193 14.41 30.39 -24.69
C THR A 1193 14.97 29.64 -23.49
N VAL A 1194 16.30 29.56 -23.41
CA VAL A 1194 17.04 28.93 -22.32
C VAL A 1194 18.01 29.96 -21.75
N ALA A 1195 17.94 30.21 -20.44
CA ALA A 1195 18.91 31.05 -19.74
C ALA A 1195 20.17 30.22 -19.45
N ALA A 1196 21.34 30.81 -19.64
CA ALA A 1196 22.62 30.12 -19.46
C ALA A 1196 23.48 30.72 -18.34
N ASP A 1197 23.11 31.89 -17.79
CA ASP A 1197 23.65 32.50 -16.55
C ASP A 1197 25.18 32.49 -16.38
N GLY A 1198 25.93 32.63 -17.49
CA GLY A 1198 27.39 32.68 -17.52
C GLY A 1198 28.07 31.31 -17.67
N GLN A 1199 27.32 30.21 -17.84
CA GLN A 1199 27.87 28.88 -18.04
C GLN A 1199 28.62 28.74 -19.37
N TYR A 1200 29.55 27.78 -19.41
CA TYR A 1200 30.32 27.47 -20.62
C TYR A 1200 29.60 26.53 -21.58
N SER A 1201 28.56 25.84 -21.10
CA SER A 1201 27.66 25.03 -21.91
C SER A 1201 26.25 25.03 -21.31
N VAL A 1202 25.24 24.86 -22.16
CA VAL A 1202 23.84 24.73 -21.76
C VAL A 1202 23.12 23.77 -22.70
N ALA A 1203 22.26 22.90 -22.17
CA ALA A 1203 21.43 22.00 -22.95
C ALA A 1203 20.12 22.69 -23.38
N VAL A 1204 19.69 22.42 -24.61
CA VAL A 1204 18.47 22.98 -25.21
C VAL A 1204 17.60 21.82 -25.70
N GLY A 1205 16.64 21.40 -24.88
CA GLY A 1205 15.72 20.33 -25.26
C GLY A 1205 14.83 20.68 -26.44
N THR A 1206 14.48 19.66 -27.21
CA THR A 1206 13.63 19.81 -28.40
C THR A 1206 12.18 19.37 -28.20
N ASP A 1207 11.77 19.06 -26.96
CA ASP A 1207 10.39 18.71 -26.64
C ASP A 1207 9.38 19.71 -27.19
N GLY A 1208 8.40 19.19 -27.95
CA GLY A 1208 7.34 19.96 -28.57
C GLY A 1208 7.74 20.75 -29.82
N LEU A 1209 8.98 20.62 -30.31
CA LEU A 1209 9.38 21.11 -31.62
C LEU A 1209 9.03 20.07 -32.69
N ALA A 1210 8.33 20.49 -33.74
CA ALA A 1210 8.06 19.61 -34.89
C ALA A 1210 9.32 19.41 -35.73
N SER A 1211 9.42 18.26 -36.42
CA SER A 1211 10.50 17.97 -37.36
C SER A 1211 10.69 19.12 -38.36
N GLY A 1212 11.90 19.65 -38.45
CA GLY A 1212 12.18 20.84 -39.23
C GLY A 1212 13.49 21.52 -38.88
N ILE A 1213 13.78 22.58 -39.64
CA ILE A 1213 14.98 23.40 -39.44
C ILE A 1213 14.64 24.55 -38.47
N TYR A 1214 15.55 24.84 -37.54
CA TYR A 1214 15.44 25.94 -36.59
C TYR A 1214 16.70 26.82 -36.60
N LEU A 1215 16.53 28.08 -36.23
CA LEU A 1215 17.62 29.04 -36.04
C LEU A 1215 17.77 29.34 -34.55
N MET A 1216 18.99 29.22 -34.05
CA MET A 1216 19.35 29.45 -32.67
C MET A 1216 20.18 30.73 -32.58
N LEU A 1217 19.67 31.76 -31.92
CA LEU A 1217 20.42 32.95 -31.55
C LEU A 1217 21.02 32.73 -30.16
N VAL A 1218 22.35 32.71 -30.08
CA VAL A 1218 23.10 32.49 -28.85
C VAL A 1218 23.79 33.79 -28.45
N GLU A 1219 23.46 34.27 -27.26
CA GLU A 1219 23.97 35.51 -26.68
C GLU A 1219 24.94 35.17 -25.55
N GLY A 1220 26.17 35.66 -25.63
CA GLY A 1220 27.18 35.58 -24.57
C GLY A 1220 27.78 36.94 -24.26
N GLU A 1221 28.69 37.02 -23.29
CA GLU A 1221 29.30 38.29 -22.90
C GLU A 1221 30.09 38.93 -24.06
N GLY A 1222 29.49 39.93 -24.70
CA GLY A 1222 30.10 40.68 -25.80
C GLY A 1222 29.87 40.14 -27.22
N TYR A 1223 29.05 39.08 -27.39
CA TYR A 1223 28.72 38.53 -28.71
C TYR A 1223 27.30 37.98 -28.81
N ALA A 1224 26.77 37.94 -30.03
CA ALA A 1224 25.52 37.27 -30.36
C ALA A 1224 25.66 36.60 -31.74
N GLU A 1225 25.57 35.27 -31.77
CA GLU A 1225 25.78 34.45 -32.96
C GLU A 1225 24.52 33.67 -33.32
N THR A 1226 24.24 33.50 -34.62
CA THR A 1226 23.09 32.72 -35.08
C THR A 1226 23.56 31.43 -35.73
N VAL A 1227 23.05 30.31 -35.23
CA VAL A 1227 23.43 28.96 -35.62
C VAL A 1227 22.19 28.20 -36.08
N LYS A 1228 22.31 27.30 -37.06
CA LYS A 1228 21.20 26.48 -37.54
C LYS A 1228 21.30 25.08 -36.92
N PHE A 1229 20.16 24.51 -36.55
CA PHE A 1229 20.06 23.07 -36.23
C PHE A 1229 18.76 22.47 -36.78
N VAL A 1230 18.66 21.14 -36.80
CA VAL A 1230 17.56 20.38 -37.40
C VAL A 1230 16.99 19.41 -36.38
N VAL A 1231 15.66 19.42 -36.21
CA VAL A 1231 14.94 18.38 -35.45
C VAL A 1231 14.39 17.37 -36.45
N ARG A 1232 14.67 16.07 -36.27
CA ARG A 1232 14.14 14.97 -37.08
C ARG A 1232 12.81 14.47 -36.55
#